data_AF-A0A8B8IU63-F1
#
_entry.id   AF-A0A8B8IU63-F1
#
_cell.length_a   1.000
_cell.length_b   1.000
_cell.length_c   1.000
_cell.angle_alpha   90.00
_cell.angle_beta   90.00
_cell.angle_gamma   90.00
#
_symmetry.space_group_name_H-M   'P 1'
#
loop_
_entity.id
_entity.type
_entity.pdbx_description
1 polymer ?
#
loop_
_entity_poly.entity_id
_entity_poly.type
_entity_poly.pdbx_seq_one_letter_code
_entity_poly.pdbx_strand_id
1 'polypeptide(L)'
;MSVCRARHSRIGFGPAGTFSFVTTYDTINDLPKTADLSTLGVYASGRGEDDWSESVVARMAVGRSHSNSTRDVLCRQLASLLQFSSFAEAAPDACPRLDVQREPAQRRRLLRRLLRDAADAADAADAASAAPAPHGGAAYGMSNEYCLQVWKLCDALWGDDLDNDGVPGMDEKSIVNRHKRLLDWLKESVSDVTDKELAETTPGEPEDESDGHSGRVWALLAGGRLREACALSRQHGDLALAALLAQHDDPAFKSLVARQLRVWQQCGAESLVAGSRLATLHVLAGLRPERHLQRLDWLRAFAVTARYLCPQIPTLEQVVRTYEGYFSSDPEADLHTLPDDEMGMQFPLPPYLDQYSVTTASGGRRRVLDVRYELLRARALNAPPALAPATCSRDPFDFSLSFPLASWLGVGSSCVVGAAEQLEASGNWHLALQVLAYHRDDNARSHLIRQVLSRHAPSQFETPEMKERFELIKKLRIPEKWVLIAQANRAKYEHKPALEVEYLVGAEQWNAAHQVLLKELLPDAVLADNLQSIKGILEKMNDAADRHEVSGWETGGQALYHYLRVCDEIRGLVRCAGAAGGAVCARLEALRPALAAACRSLRGLTPRSPRHAAARAEMGARLVQLALAGGEPPPHLAALLAQLRLPPDCAARAAHR
;
A
#
# COMPACT_ATOMS: atom_id res chain seq x y z
N MET A 1 -25.75 -28.44 -21.96
CA MET A 1 -24.35 -28.92 -22.16
C MET A 1 -23.40 -27.90 -21.59
N SER A 2 -22.52 -28.35 -20.69
CA SER A 2 -21.56 -27.51 -19.95
C SER A 2 -20.54 -26.85 -20.89
N VAL A 3 -20.48 -25.52 -20.87
CA VAL A 3 -19.34 -24.75 -21.40
C VAL A 3 -18.48 -24.26 -20.23
N CYS A 4 -18.13 -25.17 -19.31
CA CYS A 4 -17.12 -24.94 -18.27
C CYS A 4 -16.03 -26.02 -18.28
N ARG A 5 -15.81 -26.66 -19.44
CA ARG A 5 -14.64 -27.52 -19.69
C ARG A 5 -13.54 -26.81 -20.49
N ALA A 6 -13.39 -25.50 -20.32
CA ALA A 6 -12.14 -24.83 -20.66
C ALA A 6 -11.13 -25.17 -19.55
N ARG A 7 -10.31 -26.20 -19.80
CA ARG A 7 -9.11 -26.46 -19.00
C ARG A 7 -8.25 -25.19 -19.01
N HIS A 8 -8.14 -24.54 -17.85
CA HIS A 8 -7.27 -23.40 -17.54
C HIS A 8 -7.66 -22.03 -18.13
N SER A 9 -8.86 -21.51 -17.83
CA SER A 9 -8.97 -20.07 -17.67
C SER A 9 -8.28 -19.69 -16.36
N ARG A 10 -7.00 -19.31 -16.41
CA ARG A 10 -6.38 -18.64 -15.26
C ARG A 10 -7.20 -17.39 -15.00
N ILE A 11 -7.83 -17.29 -13.83
CA ILE A 11 -8.40 -16.03 -13.34
C ILE A 11 -7.21 -15.09 -13.21
N GLY A 12 -7.01 -14.24 -14.22
CA GLY A 12 -5.98 -13.23 -14.22
C GLY A 12 -6.52 -12.00 -13.52
N PHE A 13 -5.86 -11.58 -12.44
CA PHE A 13 -6.07 -10.24 -11.91
C PHE A 13 -5.39 -9.25 -12.87
N GLY A 14 -6.22 -8.48 -13.57
CA GLY A 14 -5.82 -7.30 -14.32
C GLY A 14 -5.40 -6.15 -13.40
N PRO A 15 -5.00 -5.00 -13.99
CA PRO A 15 -4.58 -3.84 -13.22
C PRO A 15 -5.68 -3.42 -12.23
N ALA A 16 -5.26 -2.95 -11.05
CA ALA A 16 -6.13 -2.49 -9.97
C ALA A 16 -7.03 -3.58 -9.35
N GLY A 17 -6.53 -4.81 -9.21
CA GLY A 17 -7.25 -5.90 -8.54
C GLY A 17 -8.53 -6.31 -9.26
N THR A 18 -8.59 -6.06 -10.57
CA THR A 18 -9.76 -6.38 -11.39
C THR A 18 -9.68 -7.80 -11.89
N PHE A 19 -10.74 -8.58 -11.83
CA PHE A 19 -10.81 -9.84 -12.55
C PHE A 19 -11.99 -9.83 -13.51
N SER A 20 -11.83 -10.60 -14.59
CA SER A 20 -12.86 -10.75 -15.62
C SER A 20 -13.44 -12.15 -15.54
N PHE A 21 -14.76 -12.24 -15.56
CA PHE A 21 -15.50 -13.50 -15.56
C PHE A 21 -16.65 -13.45 -16.57
N VAL A 22 -17.11 -14.61 -16.99
CA VAL A 22 -18.23 -14.73 -17.94
C VAL A 22 -19.51 -14.95 -17.15
N THR A 23 -20.54 -14.16 -17.44
CA THR A 23 -21.88 -14.33 -16.89
C THR A 23 -22.91 -13.92 -17.95
N THR A 24 -24.14 -13.61 -17.57
CA THR A 24 -25.27 -13.29 -18.44
C THR A 24 -25.75 -11.85 -18.25
N TYR A 25 -26.46 -11.31 -19.25
CA TYR A 25 -26.94 -9.92 -19.19
C TYR A 25 -27.95 -9.72 -18.06
N ASP A 26 -28.95 -10.59 -17.94
CA ASP A 26 -30.02 -10.43 -16.94
C ASP A 26 -29.49 -10.56 -15.50
N THR A 27 -28.53 -11.46 -15.26
CA THR A 27 -27.92 -11.62 -13.91
C THR A 27 -27.13 -10.40 -13.45
N ILE A 28 -26.52 -9.64 -14.36
CA ILE A 28 -25.75 -8.44 -14.00
C ILE A 28 -26.58 -7.18 -14.02
N ASN A 29 -27.51 -7.06 -14.97
CA ASN A 29 -28.20 -5.80 -15.23
C ASN A 29 -28.99 -5.30 -14.01
N ASP A 30 -29.51 -6.24 -13.20
CA ASP A 30 -30.29 -5.92 -12.01
C ASP A 30 -29.44 -5.73 -10.74
N LEU A 31 -28.14 -6.04 -10.80
CA LEU A 31 -27.24 -5.91 -9.65
C LEU A 31 -26.66 -4.49 -9.54
N PRO A 32 -26.52 -3.95 -8.32
CA PRO A 32 -25.88 -2.65 -8.14
C PRO A 32 -24.42 -2.70 -8.63
N LYS A 33 -23.90 -1.60 -9.14
CA LYS A 33 -22.50 -1.53 -9.63
C LYS A 33 -21.46 -1.72 -8.54
N THR A 34 -21.87 -1.53 -7.29
CA THR A 34 -21.03 -1.63 -6.11
C THR A 34 -21.81 -2.31 -5.00
N ALA A 35 -21.19 -3.28 -4.33
CA ALA A 35 -21.80 -3.96 -3.19
C ALA A 35 -20.73 -4.46 -2.22
N ASP A 36 -21.18 -4.86 -1.04
CA ASP A 36 -20.33 -5.42 0.01
C ASP A 36 -19.78 -6.78 -0.40
N LEU A 37 -18.57 -7.10 0.08
CA LEU A 37 -17.90 -8.38 -0.20
C LEU A 37 -18.74 -9.59 0.26
N SER A 38 -19.61 -9.43 1.27
CA SER A 38 -20.55 -10.47 1.71
C SER A 38 -21.52 -10.92 0.62
N THR A 39 -21.80 -10.04 -0.36
CA THR A 39 -22.70 -10.32 -1.49
C THR A 39 -21.99 -10.88 -2.71
N LEU A 40 -20.67 -11.12 -2.64
CA LEU A 40 -19.85 -11.63 -3.75
C LEU A 40 -20.46 -12.88 -4.42
N GLY A 41 -21.10 -13.76 -3.63
CA GLY A 41 -21.75 -14.95 -4.14
C GLY A 41 -22.87 -14.67 -5.16
N VAL A 42 -23.55 -13.52 -5.06
CA VAL A 42 -24.60 -13.09 -6.00
C VAL A 42 -23.97 -12.67 -7.33
N TYR A 43 -22.88 -11.90 -7.28
CA TYR A 43 -22.16 -11.43 -8.47
C TYR A 43 -21.38 -12.53 -9.20
N ALA A 44 -20.92 -13.53 -8.45
CA ALA A 44 -20.22 -14.69 -8.99
C ALA A 44 -21.15 -15.89 -9.25
N SER A 45 -22.47 -15.70 -9.10
CA SER A 45 -23.44 -16.75 -9.40
C SER A 45 -23.39 -17.10 -10.90
N GLY A 46 -23.55 -18.40 -11.19
CA GLY A 46 -23.69 -18.86 -12.57
C GLY A 46 -25.04 -18.49 -13.17
N ARG A 47 -25.24 -18.84 -14.44
CA ARG A 47 -26.53 -18.67 -15.13
C ARG A 47 -27.67 -19.31 -14.31
N GLY A 48 -28.73 -18.54 -14.05
CA GLY A 48 -29.96 -19.03 -13.41
C GLY A 48 -30.73 -20.01 -14.31
N GLU A 49 -31.62 -20.81 -13.73
CA GLU A 49 -32.35 -21.86 -14.47
C GLU A 49 -33.25 -21.30 -15.59
N ASP A 50 -33.76 -20.08 -15.43
CA ASP A 50 -34.65 -19.40 -16.38
C ASP A 50 -33.97 -18.33 -17.24
N ASP A 51 -32.64 -18.19 -17.15
CA ASP A 51 -31.90 -17.13 -17.82
C ASP A 51 -31.36 -17.58 -19.20
N TRP A 52 -31.97 -17.04 -20.25
CA TRP A 52 -31.61 -17.29 -21.66
C TRP A 52 -30.86 -16.12 -22.29
N SER A 53 -30.51 -15.09 -21.51
CA SER A 53 -29.86 -13.90 -22.02
C SER A 53 -28.44 -14.16 -22.56
N GLU A 54 -27.93 -13.19 -23.32
CA GLU A 54 -26.62 -13.27 -23.95
C GLU A 54 -25.50 -13.40 -22.90
N SER A 55 -24.45 -14.15 -23.24
CA SER A 55 -23.26 -14.24 -22.39
C SER A 55 -22.45 -12.95 -22.48
N VAL A 56 -22.23 -12.30 -21.34
CA VAL A 56 -21.46 -11.06 -21.21
C VAL A 56 -20.17 -11.34 -20.42
N VAL A 57 -19.09 -10.64 -20.78
CA VAL A 57 -17.87 -10.63 -19.98
C VAL A 57 -17.94 -9.47 -19.00
N ALA A 58 -18.00 -9.79 -17.71
CA ALA A 58 -18.04 -8.84 -16.63
C ALA A 58 -16.63 -8.55 -16.10
N ARG A 59 -16.40 -7.31 -15.64
CA ARG A 59 -15.20 -6.93 -14.90
C ARG A 59 -15.61 -6.50 -13.50
N MET A 60 -15.06 -7.16 -12.50
CA MET A 60 -15.25 -6.80 -11.10
C MET A 60 -13.92 -6.37 -10.48
N ALA A 61 -13.95 -5.27 -9.74
CA ALA A 61 -12.83 -4.81 -8.92
C ALA A 61 -13.11 -5.22 -7.47
N VAL A 62 -12.14 -5.87 -6.83
CA VAL A 62 -12.21 -6.26 -5.41
C VAL A 62 -11.27 -5.36 -4.60
N GLY A 63 -11.68 -4.97 -3.38
CA GLY A 63 -10.83 -4.18 -2.48
C GLY A 63 -10.74 -2.68 -2.83
N ARG A 64 -11.69 -2.15 -3.59
CA ARG A 64 -11.83 -0.70 -3.78
C ARG A 64 -12.67 -0.11 -2.65
N SER A 65 -12.04 0.67 -1.77
CA SER A 65 -12.75 1.48 -0.79
C SER A 65 -13.62 2.53 -1.51
N HIS A 66 -14.86 2.69 -1.07
CA HIS A 66 -15.78 3.74 -1.54
C HIS A 66 -15.37 5.13 -1.07
N SER A 67 -14.59 5.24 0.00
CA SER A 67 -14.27 6.53 0.60
C SER A 67 -12.99 7.12 0.00
N ASN A 68 -13.14 8.14 -0.84
CA ASN A 68 -12.00 8.94 -1.30
C ASN A 68 -11.23 9.59 -0.14
N SER A 69 -11.89 9.82 1.00
CA SER A 69 -11.28 10.40 2.20
C SER A 69 -10.15 9.53 2.76
N THR A 70 -10.38 8.22 2.98
CA THR A 70 -9.36 7.30 3.51
C THR A 70 -8.15 7.20 2.59
N ARG A 71 -8.39 7.23 1.27
CA ARG A 71 -7.34 7.29 0.25
C ARG A 71 -6.50 8.56 0.41
N ASP A 72 -7.14 9.71 0.55
CA ASP A 72 -6.44 11.00 0.63
C ASP A 72 -5.61 11.11 1.93
N VAL A 73 -6.12 10.58 3.05
CA VAL A 73 -5.35 10.49 4.32
C VAL A 73 -4.09 9.67 4.12
N LEU A 74 -4.22 8.46 3.56
CA LEU A 74 -3.08 7.59 3.33
C LEU A 74 -2.08 8.23 2.36
N CYS A 75 -2.52 8.91 1.30
CA CYS A 75 -1.62 9.62 0.39
C CYS A 75 -0.77 10.69 1.13
N ARG A 76 -1.39 11.47 2.03
CA ARG A 76 -0.68 12.48 2.83
C ARG A 76 0.29 11.83 3.81
N GLN A 77 -0.16 10.80 4.53
CA GLN A 77 0.66 10.06 5.48
C GLN A 77 1.86 9.39 4.81
N LEU A 78 1.71 8.85 3.59
CA LEU A 78 2.82 8.31 2.80
C LEU A 78 3.81 9.42 2.41
N ALA A 79 3.35 10.58 1.97
CA ALA A 79 4.23 11.70 1.68
C ALA A 79 5.03 12.14 2.94
N SER A 80 4.37 12.17 4.09
CA SER A 80 5.00 12.40 5.39
C SER A 80 6.04 11.31 5.71
N LEU A 81 5.71 10.02 5.56
CA LEU A 81 6.63 8.90 5.79
C LEU A 81 7.88 8.96 4.90
N LEU A 82 7.73 9.33 3.63
CA LEU A 82 8.86 9.45 2.71
C LEU A 82 9.85 10.52 3.19
N GLN A 83 9.34 11.68 3.63
CA GLN A 83 10.18 12.80 4.09
C GLN A 83 11.01 12.48 5.33
N PHE A 84 10.51 11.62 6.22
CA PHE A 84 11.21 11.17 7.43
C PHE A 84 11.81 9.77 7.28
N SER A 85 12.00 9.29 6.05
CA SER A 85 12.67 8.02 5.77
C SER A 85 14.06 8.23 5.19
N SER A 86 14.91 7.22 5.37
CA SER A 86 16.26 7.14 4.82
C SER A 86 16.42 5.85 4.03
N PHE A 87 17.22 5.91 2.97
CA PHE A 87 17.59 4.72 2.21
C PHE A 87 18.65 3.92 2.96
N ALA A 88 18.40 2.63 3.16
CA ALA A 88 19.42 1.67 3.57
C ALA A 88 20.43 1.45 2.44
N GLU A 89 21.65 1.04 2.80
CA GLU A 89 22.67 0.63 1.85
C GLU A 89 22.19 -0.59 1.06
N ALA A 90 22.33 -0.55 -0.27
CA ALA A 90 21.94 -1.64 -1.15
C ALA A 90 22.95 -1.81 -2.28
N ALA A 91 23.00 -3.02 -2.83
CA ALA A 91 23.78 -3.35 -4.02
C ALA A 91 23.37 -2.45 -5.21
N PRO A 92 24.28 -2.15 -6.15
CA PRO A 92 24.03 -1.20 -7.24
C PRO A 92 22.85 -1.55 -8.15
N ASP A 93 22.50 -2.84 -8.27
CA ASP A 93 21.38 -3.33 -9.09
C ASP A 93 20.11 -3.65 -8.28
N ALA A 94 20.12 -3.41 -6.96
CA ALA A 94 19.00 -3.67 -6.07
C ALA A 94 18.29 -2.38 -5.67
N CYS A 95 16.97 -2.43 -5.49
CA CYS A 95 16.22 -1.30 -4.96
C CYS A 95 16.56 -1.10 -3.49
N PRO A 96 17.04 0.08 -3.05
CA PRO A 96 17.33 0.33 -1.65
C PRO A 96 16.05 0.22 -0.82
N ARG A 97 16.20 -0.29 0.40
CA ARG A 97 15.11 -0.34 1.36
C ARG A 97 14.90 1.04 1.98
N LEU A 98 13.65 1.46 2.09
CA LEU A 98 13.28 2.63 2.88
C LEU A 98 13.07 2.21 4.34
N ASP A 99 13.74 2.89 5.25
CA ASP A 99 13.51 2.78 6.68
C ASP A 99 13.15 4.15 7.25
N VAL A 100 12.16 4.18 8.14
CA VAL A 100 11.85 5.39 8.92
C VAL A 100 13.06 5.72 9.79
N GLN A 101 13.44 7.00 9.82
CA GLN A 101 14.58 7.45 10.61
C GLN A 101 14.39 7.08 12.08
N ARG A 102 15.46 6.52 12.69
CA ARG A 102 15.41 6.00 14.05
C ARG A 102 15.59 7.08 15.13
N GLU A 103 16.08 8.26 14.74
CA GLU A 103 16.31 9.38 15.65
C GLU A 103 15.01 9.80 16.36
N PRO A 104 15.00 9.87 17.70
CA PRO A 104 13.80 10.21 18.48
C PRO A 104 13.16 11.53 18.07
N ALA A 105 13.97 12.56 17.84
CA ALA A 105 13.50 13.89 17.40
C ALA A 105 12.79 13.84 16.04
N GLN A 106 13.27 13.03 15.10
CA GLN A 106 12.65 12.86 13.78
C GLN A 106 11.38 12.02 13.87
N ARG A 107 11.38 10.96 14.69
CA ARG A 107 10.17 10.17 14.98
C ARG A 107 9.09 11.00 15.67
N ARG A 108 9.45 11.94 16.54
CA ARG A 108 8.54 12.91 17.15
C ARG A 108 7.91 13.83 16.10
N ARG A 109 8.73 14.37 15.20
CA ARG A 109 8.25 15.24 14.11
C ARG A 109 7.32 14.49 13.18
N LEU A 110 7.67 13.26 12.80
CA LEU A 110 6.81 12.38 12.01
C LEU A 110 5.48 12.12 12.71
N LEU A 111 5.49 11.78 14.02
CA LEU A 111 4.26 11.57 14.79
C LEU A 111 3.35 12.81 14.78
N ARG A 112 3.91 14.00 15.00
CA ARG A 112 3.15 15.27 14.95
C ARG A 112 2.55 15.52 13.57
N ARG A 113 3.23 15.13 12.48
CA ARG A 113 2.70 15.26 11.13
C ARG A 113 1.59 14.25 10.85
N LEU A 114 1.76 12.98 11.21
CA LEU A 114 0.74 11.96 11.05
C LEU A 114 -0.54 12.30 11.84
N LEU A 115 -0.38 12.87 13.04
CA LEU A 115 -1.49 13.38 13.84
C LEU A 115 -2.20 14.56 13.17
N ARG A 116 -1.45 15.51 12.58
CA ARG A 116 -2.03 16.62 11.82
C ARG A 116 -2.75 16.13 10.57
N ASP A 117 -2.14 15.23 9.80
CA ASP A 117 -2.74 14.64 8.61
C ASP A 117 -4.07 13.91 8.93
N ALA A 118 -4.15 13.27 10.10
CA ALA A 118 -5.37 12.64 10.60
C ALA A 118 -6.41 13.65 11.10
N ALA A 119 -5.97 14.74 11.77
CA ALA A 119 -6.88 15.80 12.23
C ALA A 119 -7.51 16.54 11.05
N ASP A 120 -6.71 16.96 10.07
CA ASP A 120 -7.19 17.63 8.85
C ASP A 120 -8.20 16.76 8.08
N ALA A 121 -8.09 15.43 8.19
CA ALA A 121 -9.01 14.50 7.58
C ALA A 121 -10.32 14.32 8.36
N ALA A 122 -10.25 14.36 9.70
CA ALA A 122 -11.45 14.37 10.56
C ALA A 122 -12.25 15.65 10.33
N ASP A 123 -11.61 16.81 10.38
CA ASP A 123 -12.25 18.11 10.15
C ASP A 123 -12.91 18.19 8.75
N ALA A 124 -12.25 17.64 7.72
CA ALA A 124 -12.78 17.58 6.37
C ALA A 124 -14.00 16.65 6.24
N ALA A 125 -14.06 15.58 7.03
CA ALA A 125 -15.22 14.68 7.06
C ALA A 125 -16.41 15.30 7.78
N ASP A 126 -16.18 16.03 8.87
CA ASP A 126 -17.24 16.75 9.60
C ASP A 126 -17.90 17.80 8.70
N ALA A 127 -17.09 18.55 7.95
CA ALA A 127 -17.59 19.51 6.96
C ALA A 127 -18.42 18.85 5.85
N ALA A 128 -18.08 17.62 5.44
CA ALA A 128 -18.79 16.88 4.40
C ALA A 128 -20.08 16.19 4.92
N SER A 129 -20.11 15.78 6.19
CA SER A 129 -21.25 15.12 6.85
C SER A 129 -22.48 16.04 7.02
N ALA A 130 -22.29 17.35 6.89
CA ALA A 130 -23.38 18.33 6.85
C ALA A 130 -24.25 18.23 5.57
N ALA A 131 -23.81 17.48 4.56
CA ALA A 131 -24.61 17.13 3.38
C ALA A 131 -25.25 15.73 3.55
N PRO A 132 -26.57 15.57 3.32
CA PRO A 132 -27.23 14.28 3.50
C PRO A 132 -26.69 13.23 2.51
N ALA A 133 -26.09 12.17 3.02
CA ALA A 133 -25.61 11.04 2.22
C ALA A 133 -26.80 10.32 1.56
N PRO A 134 -26.74 9.92 0.27
CA PRO A 134 -27.92 9.46 -0.43
C PRO A 134 -28.52 8.16 0.10
N HIS A 135 -27.73 7.24 0.66
CA HIS A 135 -28.21 5.90 1.03
C HIS A 135 -27.67 5.53 2.42
N GLY A 136 -28.56 5.22 3.36
CA GLY A 136 -28.27 4.85 4.77
C GLY A 136 -27.60 3.48 4.93
N GLY A 137 -26.52 3.21 4.20
CA GLY A 137 -25.62 2.09 4.45
C GLY A 137 -24.55 2.50 5.46
N ALA A 138 -24.25 1.63 6.43
CA ALA A 138 -23.13 1.81 7.34
C ALA A 138 -21.86 2.12 6.53
N ALA A 139 -21.21 3.26 6.80
CA ALA A 139 -20.00 3.67 6.09
C ALA A 139 -18.93 2.57 6.22
N TYR A 140 -18.63 1.87 5.13
CA TYR A 140 -17.54 0.90 5.08
C TYR A 140 -16.21 1.63 5.02
N GLY A 141 -15.29 1.26 5.90
CA GLY A 141 -13.98 1.89 6.09
C GLY A 141 -13.80 2.41 7.51
N MET A 142 -12.58 2.77 7.89
CA MET A 142 -12.35 3.37 9.20
C MET A 142 -12.97 4.76 9.30
N SER A 143 -13.52 5.09 10.47
CA SER A 143 -13.83 6.47 10.81
C SER A 143 -12.54 7.30 10.91
N ASN A 144 -12.55 8.51 10.35
CA ASN A 144 -11.44 9.46 10.48
C ASN A 144 -11.20 9.85 11.94
N GLU A 145 -12.26 9.93 12.76
CA GLU A 145 -12.18 10.18 14.19
C GLU A 145 -11.43 9.03 14.91
N TYR A 146 -11.72 7.78 14.55
CA TYR A 146 -11.04 6.62 15.10
C TYR A 146 -9.54 6.64 14.76
N CYS A 147 -9.18 6.97 13.51
CA CYS A 147 -7.79 7.15 13.09
C CYS A 147 -7.09 8.24 13.93
N LEU A 148 -7.75 9.38 14.14
CA LEU A 148 -7.24 10.48 14.96
C LEU A 148 -7.04 10.05 16.42
N GLN A 149 -8.00 9.34 17.01
CA GLN A 149 -7.89 8.83 18.39
C GLN A 149 -6.69 7.89 18.57
N VAL A 150 -6.41 7.02 17.58
CA VAL A 150 -5.24 6.13 17.62
C VAL A 150 -3.94 6.92 17.57
N TRP A 151 -3.83 7.95 16.72
CA TRP A 151 -2.62 8.80 16.70
C TRP A 151 -2.47 9.66 17.97
N LYS A 152 -3.57 10.14 18.55
CA LYS A 152 -3.56 10.81 19.86
C LYS A 152 -3.09 9.86 20.97
N LEU A 153 -3.48 8.58 20.92
CA LEU A 153 -2.98 7.56 21.84
C LEU A 153 -1.46 7.38 21.68
N CYS A 154 -0.97 7.30 20.44
CA CYS A 154 0.46 7.22 20.18
C CYS A 154 1.23 8.43 20.75
N ASP A 155 0.66 9.64 20.66
CA ASP A 155 1.23 10.84 21.28
C ASP A 155 1.21 10.77 22.82
N ALA A 156 0.12 10.29 23.42
CA ALA A 156 0.01 10.14 24.87
C ALA A 156 0.99 9.10 25.45
N LEU A 157 1.26 8.01 24.71
CA LEU A 157 2.09 6.89 25.18
C LEU A 157 3.59 7.05 24.91
N TRP A 158 3.97 7.66 23.78
CA TRP A 158 5.37 7.80 23.34
C TRP A 158 5.82 9.25 23.14
N GLY A 159 4.91 10.23 23.10
CA GLY A 159 5.25 11.62 22.75
C GLY A 159 6.29 12.25 23.67
N ASP A 160 6.07 12.19 24.98
CA ASP A 160 6.97 12.77 25.98
C ASP A 160 8.33 12.05 26.00
N ASP A 161 8.35 10.73 25.79
CA ASP A 161 9.59 9.94 25.74
C ASP A 161 10.42 10.30 24.50
N LEU A 162 9.76 10.54 23.36
CA LEU A 162 10.42 11.00 22.14
C LEU A 162 10.94 12.44 22.24
N ASP A 163 10.29 13.29 23.03
CA ASP A 163 10.80 14.63 23.36
C ASP A 163 12.00 14.55 24.33
N ASN A 164 12.14 13.45 25.10
CA ASN A 164 13.26 13.15 25.99
C ASN A 164 14.29 12.19 25.36
N ASP A 165 14.70 12.47 24.11
CA ASP A 165 15.70 11.69 23.37
C ASP A 165 15.40 10.17 23.27
N GLY A 166 14.11 9.80 23.32
CA GLY A 166 13.65 8.41 23.22
C GLY A 166 13.85 7.60 24.49
N VAL A 167 14.30 8.21 25.59
CA VAL A 167 14.48 7.54 26.88
C VAL A 167 13.19 7.66 27.68
N PRO A 168 12.54 6.54 28.03
CA PRO A 168 11.38 6.57 28.92
C PRO A 168 11.75 7.25 30.22
N GLY A 169 11.10 8.37 30.54
CA GLY A 169 11.29 9.02 31.83
C GLY A 169 10.86 8.06 32.94
N MET A 170 11.81 7.66 33.79
CA MET A 170 11.59 6.76 34.94
C MET A 170 11.36 7.52 36.24
N ASP A 171 11.62 8.83 36.25
CA ASP A 171 11.35 9.69 37.40
C ASP A 171 9.85 9.72 37.71
N GLU A 172 9.49 9.84 38.99
CA GLU A 172 8.09 9.89 39.44
C GLU A 172 7.27 10.94 38.67
N LYS A 173 7.87 12.11 38.41
CA LYS A 173 7.25 13.18 37.62
C LYS A 173 6.88 12.73 36.21
N SER A 174 7.76 11.98 35.55
CA SER A 174 7.55 11.47 34.20
C SER A 174 6.47 10.38 34.17
N ILE A 175 6.46 9.50 35.18
CA ILE A 175 5.40 8.49 35.36
C ILE A 175 4.04 9.17 35.55
N VAL A 176 3.96 10.16 36.46
CA VAL A 176 2.73 10.93 36.72
C VAL A 176 2.27 11.68 35.47
N ASN A 177 3.18 12.33 34.74
CA ASN A 177 2.83 13.05 33.51
C ASN A 177 2.29 12.10 32.43
N ARG A 178 2.95 10.96 32.20
CA ARG A 178 2.49 9.95 31.23
C ARG A 178 1.13 9.37 31.62
N HIS A 179 0.95 9.05 32.90
CA HIS A 179 -0.34 8.58 33.41
C HIS A 179 -1.44 9.63 33.25
N LYS A 180 -1.14 10.91 33.51
CA LYS A 180 -2.07 12.01 33.27
C LYS A 180 -2.45 12.15 31.79
N ARG A 181 -1.48 12.08 30.87
CA ARG A 181 -1.73 12.11 29.42
C ARG A 181 -2.65 10.96 28.98
N LEU A 182 -2.43 9.76 29.52
CA LEU A 182 -3.29 8.60 29.26
C LEU A 182 -4.73 8.85 29.73
N LEU A 183 -4.91 9.39 30.94
CA LEU A 183 -6.24 9.70 31.48
C LEU A 183 -6.94 10.81 30.68
N ASP A 184 -6.21 11.84 30.26
CA ASP A 184 -6.74 12.91 29.40
C ASP A 184 -7.21 12.33 28.05
N TRP A 185 -6.43 11.43 27.45
CA TRP A 185 -6.80 10.72 26.22
C TRP A 185 -8.02 9.80 26.42
N LEU A 186 -8.09 9.05 27.51
CA LEU A 186 -9.24 8.19 27.84
C LEU A 186 -10.52 9.01 28.01
N LYS A 187 -10.42 10.13 28.72
CA LYS A 187 -11.53 11.09 28.91
C LYS A 187 -12.03 11.63 27.57
N GLU A 188 -11.12 12.00 26.66
CA GLU A 188 -11.48 12.48 25.33
C GLU A 188 -12.07 11.36 24.45
N SER A 189 -11.55 10.13 24.53
CA SER A 189 -12.01 9.02 23.70
C SER A 189 -13.42 8.52 24.05
N VAL A 190 -13.87 8.83 25.27
CA VAL A 190 -15.12 8.36 25.87
C VAL A 190 -16.17 9.48 25.97
N SER A 191 -15.81 10.72 25.60
CA SER A 191 -16.70 11.89 25.74
C SER A 191 -18.04 11.68 25.04
N ASP A 192 -18.01 11.22 23.79
CA ASP A 192 -19.22 11.14 22.96
C ASP A 192 -20.18 10.06 23.46
N VAL A 193 -19.63 8.95 23.97
CA VAL A 193 -20.43 7.87 24.59
C VAL A 193 -21.04 8.36 25.88
N THR A 194 -20.28 9.09 26.69
CA THR A 194 -20.75 9.66 27.95
C THR A 194 -21.83 10.72 27.72
N ASP A 195 -21.65 11.60 26.73
CA ASP A 195 -22.61 12.65 26.41
C ASP A 195 -23.93 12.06 25.88
N LYS A 196 -23.87 11.00 25.07
CA LYS A 196 -25.06 10.24 24.63
C LYS A 196 -25.79 9.62 25.81
N GLU A 197 -25.07 8.94 26.70
CA GLU A 197 -25.65 8.32 27.91
C GLU A 197 -26.28 9.37 28.84
N LEU A 198 -25.67 10.56 28.97
CA LEU A 198 -26.22 11.66 29.77
C LEU A 198 -27.42 12.36 29.13
N ALA A 199 -27.54 12.30 27.81
CA ALA A 199 -28.69 12.82 27.07
C ALA A 199 -29.89 11.87 27.13
N GLU A 200 -29.65 10.57 27.29
CA GLU A 200 -30.69 9.58 27.50
C GLU A 200 -31.36 9.77 28.87
N THR A 201 -32.69 9.81 28.88
CA THR A 201 -33.46 9.89 30.12
C THR A 201 -33.51 8.51 30.76
N THR A 202 -32.62 8.24 31.70
CA THR A 202 -32.68 7.02 32.52
C THR A 202 -33.71 7.20 33.64
N PRO A 203 -34.63 6.24 33.86
CA PRO A 203 -35.49 6.27 35.03
C PRO A 203 -34.61 6.12 36.28
N GLY A 204 -34.83 6.99 37.27
CA GLY A 204 -34.12 6.90 38.55
C GLY A 204 -34.36 5.57 39.23
N GLU A 205 -33.35 5.10 39.97
CA GLU A 205 -33.47 3.92 40.81
C GLU A 205 -34.49 4.21 41.94
N PRO A 206 -35.29 3.22 42.38
CA PRO A 206 -36.33 3.46 43.39
C PRO A 206 -35.76 3.91 44.75
N GLU A 207 -34.48 3.62 45.00
CA GLU A 207 -33.73 4.06 46.18
C GLU A 207 -33.17 5.50 46.07
N ASP A 208 -33.25 6.14 44.89
CA ASP A 208 -32.79 7.53 44.71
C ASP A 208 -33.88 8.53 45.09
N GLU A 209 -33.58 9.41 46.05
CA GLU A 209 -34.52 10.41 46.59
C GLU A 209 -34.85 11.55 45.61
N SER A 210 -34.08 11.71 44.53
CA SER A 210 -34.26 12.77 43.52
C SER A 210 -33.72 12.33 42.15
N ASP A 211 -34.61 12.29 41.15
CA ASP A 211 -34.36 12.30 39.70
C ASP A 211 -33.38 11.30 39.05
N GLY A 212 -32.85 10.33 39.80
CA GLY A 212 -31.86 9.37 39.27
C GLY A 212 -30.47 9.98 39.09
N HIS A 213 -30.14 11.08 39.78
CA HIS A 213 -28.81 11.70 39.66
C HIS A 213 -27.65 10.75 39.98
N SER A 214 -27.83 9.71 40.81
CA SER A 214 -26.76 8.74 41.11
C SER A 214 -26.25 8.03 39.86
N GLY A 215 -27.14 7.68 38.92
CA GLY A 215 -26.77 7.11 37.63
C GLY A 215 -25.97 8.08 36.77
N ARG A 216 -26.36 9.36 36.76
CA ARG A 216 -25.65 10.43 36.04
C ARG A 216 -24.27 10.73 36.64
N VAL A 217 -24.15 10.69 37.97
CA VAL A 217 -22.87 10.78 38.67
C VAL A 217 -21.95 9.61 38.29
N TRP A 218 -22.48 8.39 38.26
CA TRP A 218 -21.75 7.21 37.82
C TRP A 218 -21.25 7.36 36.37
N ALA A 219 -22.11 7.77 35.45
CA ALA A 219 -21.75 8.00 34.05
C ALA A 219 -20.62 9.05 33.91
N LEU A 220 -20.72 10.16 34.64
CA LEU A 220 -19.68 11.21 34.65
C LEU A 220 -18.34 10.70 35.22
N LEU A 221 -18.37 9.82 36.22
CA LEU A 221 -17.17 9.19 36.77
C LEU A 221 -16.54 8.19 35.80
N ALA A 222 -17.34 7.35 35.17
CA ALA A 222 -16.89 6.41 34.15
C ALA A 222 -16.27 7.15 32.95
N GLY A 223 -16.79 8.34 32.60
CA GLY A 223 -16.23 9.24 31.59
C GLY A 223 -15.07 10.12 32.07
N GLY A 224 -14.57 9.97 33.30
CA GLY A 224 -13.43 10.75 33.82
C GLY A 224 -13.72 12.24 34.08
N ARG A 225 -14.99 12.65 34.15
CA ARG A 225 -15.46 14.04 34.36
C ARG A 225 -15.79 14.31 35.83
N LEU A 226 -14.82 14.07 36.71
CA LEU A 226 -14.99 14.20 38.17
C LEU A 226 -15.52 15.57 38.62
N ARG A 227 -15.01 16.66 38.03
CA ARG A 227 -15.42 18.02 38.40
C ARG A 227 -16.90 18.27 38.16
N GLU A 228 -17.42 17.68 37.10
CA GLU A 228 -18.82 17.81 36.72
C GLU A 228 -19.69 16.89 37.56
N ALA A 229 -19.23 15.68 37.89
CA ALA A 229 -19.88 14.80 38.86
C ALA A 229 -20.04 15.50 40.23
N CYS A 230 -19.00 16.17 40.71
CA CYS A 230 -19.07 16.99 41.93
C CYS A 230 -20.07 18.15 41.82
N ALA A 231 -20.10 18.84 40.67
CA ALA A 231 -21.02 19.96 40.46
C ALA A 231 -22.48 19.49 40.41
N LEU A 232 -22.74 18.38 39.72
CA LEU A 232 -24.06 17.76 39.61
C LEU A 232 -24.55 17.32 41.01
N SER A 233 -23.71 16.63 41.78
CA SER A 233 -24.05 16.23 43.15
C SER A 233 -24.45 17.44 44.02
N ARG A 234 -23.73 18.57 43.91
CA ARG A 234 -24.08 19.81 44.63
C ARG A 234 -25.39 20.43 44.16
N GLN A 235 -25.67 20.42 42.85
CA GLN A 235 -26.90 20.99 42.29
C GLN A 235 -28.14 20.22 42.75
N HIS A 236 -28.03 18.90 42.87
CA HIS A 236 -29.10 18.01 43.31
C HIS A 236 -29.18 17.86 44.84
N GLY A 237 -28.34 18.58 45.61
CA GLY A 237 -28.40 18.64 47.08
C GLY A 237 -27.57 17.57 47.82
N ASP A 238 -26.89 16.68 47.11
CA ASP A 238 -26.05 15.64 47.70
C ASP A 238 -24.63 16.15 48.01
N LEU A 239 -24.55 16.96 49.06
CA LEU A 239 -23.32 17.60 49.51
C LEU A 239 -22.31 16.59 50.07
N ALA A 240 -22.79 15.48 50.65
CA ALA A 240 -21.93 14.44 51.22
C ALA A 240 -21.16 13.72 50.11
N LEU A 241 -21.86 13.26 49.06
CA LEU A 241 -21.21 12.62 47.92
C LEU A 241 -20.27 13.61 47.21
N ALA A 242 -20.68 14.87 47.05
CA ALA A 242 -19.82 15.90 46.45
C ALA A 242 -18.49 16.06 47.21
N ALA A 243 -18.52 16.01 48.54
CA ALA A 243 -17.31 16.08 49.38
C ALA A 243 -16.44 14.82 49.27
N LEU A 244 -17.06 13.63 49.20
CA LEU A 244 -16.34 12.36 49.00
C LEU A 244 -15.64 12.31 47.64
N LEU A 245 -16.33 12.74 46.57
CA LEU A 245 -15.78 12.81 45.22
C LEU A 245 -14.54 13.70 45.14
N ALA A 246 -14.51 14.80 45.89
CA ALA A 246 -13.37 15.72 45.93
C ALA A 246 -12.09 15.08 46.52
N GLN A 247 -12.21 14.00 47.30
CA GLN A 247 -11.11 13.35 48.04
C GLN A 247 -10.59 12.05 47.41
N HIS A 248 -11.06 11.69 46.21
CA HIS A 248 -10.84 10.38 45.55
C HIS A 248 -9.39 9.84 45.46
N ASP A 249 -8.38 10.70 45.54
CA ASP A 249 -6.99 10.30 45.35
C ASP A 249 -6.28 9.86 46.66
N ASP A 250 -6.78 10.18 47.86
CA ASP A 250 -6.09 9.91 49.15
C ASP A 250 -6.22 8.43 49.63
N PRO A 251 -5.14 7.68 49.96
CA PRO A 251 -5.26 6.26 50.30
C PRO A 251 -5.91 6.06 51.67
N ALA A 252 -5.70 7.00 52.60
CA ALA A 252 -6.34 6.96 53.91
C ALA A 252 -7.86 7.09 53.75
N PHE A 253 -8.29 8.04 52.90
CA PHE A 253 -9.67 8.18 52.48
C PHE A 253 -10.23 6.89 51.87
N LYS A 254 -9.55 6.28 50.89
CA LYS A 254 -9.98 5.01 50.28
C LYS A 254 -10.22 3.91 51.33
N SER A 255 -9.31 3.79 52.30
CA SER A 255 -9.42 2.80 53.38
C SER A 255 -10.62 3.03 54.32
N LEU A 256 -10.97 4.29 54.59
CA LEU A 256 -12.12 4.64 55.43
C LEU A 256 -13.44 4.35 54.71
N VAL A 257 -13.55 4.71 53.42
CA VAL A 257 -14.72 4.38 52.60
C VAL A 257 -14.87 2.86 52.47
N ALA A 258 -13.77 2.13 52.23
CA ALA A 258 -13.79 0.67 52.18
C ALA A 258 -14.28 0.05 53.50
N ARG A 259 -13.86 0.58 54.65
CA ARG A 259 -14.35 0.15 55.97
C ARG A 259 -15.84 0.41 56.13
N GLN A 260 -16.32 1.58 55.70
CA GLN A 260 -17.73 1.93 55.76
C GLN A 260 -18.59 0.98 54.92
N LEU A 261 -18.15 0.65 53.70
CA LEU A 261 -18.82 -0.31 52.84
C LEU A 261 -18.90 -1.69 53.47
N ARG A 262 -17.83 -2.18 54.12
CA ARG A 262 -17.86 -3.47 54.85
C ARG A 262 -18.88 -3.47 55.99
N VAL A 263 -19.03 -2.35 56.71
CA VAL A 263 -20.04 -2.23 57.77
C VAL A 263 -21.45 -2.29 57.17
N TRP A 264 -21.68 -1.60 56.04
CA TRP A 264 -22.96 -1.67 55.34
C TRP A 264 -23.28 -3.07 54.83
N GLN A 265 -22.29 -3.78 54.31
CA GLN A 265 -22.42 -5.18 53.91
C GLN A 265 -22.83 -6.08 55.08
N GLN A 266 -22.16 -5.94 56.23
CA GLN A 266 -22.44 -6.73 57.44
C GLN A 266 -23.84 -6.47 58.01
N CYS A 267 -24.34 -5.23 57.90
CA CYS A 267 -25.66 -4.85 58.39
C CYS A 267 -26.77 -5.01 57.35
N GLY A 268 -26.46 -5.43 56.11
CA GLY A 268 -27.42 -5.54 55.01
C GLY A 268 -27.96 -4.20 54.50
N ALA A 269 -27.26 -3.10 54.78
CA ALA A 269 -27.69 -1.75 54.38
C ALA A 269 -27.50 -1.47 52.87
N GLU A 270 -26.76 -2.32 52.15
CA GLU A 270 -26.50 -2.16 50.72
C GLU A 270 -27.79 -2.19 49.88
N SER A 271 -28.81 -2.96 50.27
CA SER A 271 -30.07 -3.01 49.53
C SER A 271 -30.92 -1.75 49.65
N LEU A 272 -30.54 -0.82 50.53
CA LEU A 272 -31.26 0.44 50.77
C LEU A 272 -30.63 1.61 50.02
N VAL A 273 -29.47 1.40 49.41
CA VAL A 273 -28.72 2.44 48.71
C VAL A 273 -28.78 2.17 47.23
N ALA A 274 -29.05 3.21 46.44
CA ALA A 274 -28.99 3.16 44.98
C ALA A 274 -27.72 2.43 44.51
N GLY A 275 -27.88 1.45 43.62
CA GLY A 275 -26.80 0.66 43.04
C GLY A 275 -25.74 1.52 42.37
N SER A 276 -26.15 2.56 41.64
CA SER A 276 -25.22 3.52 41.01
C SER A 276 -24.41 4.33 42.04
N ARG A 277 -25.02 4.67 43.18
CA ARG A 277 -24.34 5.35 44.31
C ARG A 277 -23.36 4.40 44.99
N LEU A 278 -23.74 3.16 45.24
CA LEU A 278 -22.84 2.14 45.77
C LEU A 278 -21.67 1.91 44.83
N ALA A 279 -21.89 1.80 43.53
CA ALA A 279 -20.82 1.65 42.54
C ALA A 279 -19.82 2.81 42.59
N THR A 280 -20.33 4.04 42.70
CA THR A 280 -19.51 5.24 42.90
C THR A 280 -18.65 5.14 44.16
N LEU A 281 -19.23 4.73 45.30
CA LEU A 281 -18.50 4.58 46.56
C LEU A 281 -17.47 3.44 46.51
N HIS A 282 -17.77 2.33 45.85
CA HIS A 282 -16.82 1.23 45.63
C HIS A 282 -15.58 1.71 44.88
N VAL A 283 -15.78 2.45 43.78
CA VAL A 283 -14.68 3.02 42.99
C VAL A 283 -13.86 4.01 43.80
N LEU A 284 -14.50 4.88 44.58
CA LEU A 284 -13.81 5.79 45.49
C LEU A 284 -13.03 5.07 46.59
N ALA A 285 -13.48 3.88 47.00
CA ALA A 285 -12.76 3.02 47.94
C ALA A 285 -11.60 2.22 47.29
N GLY A 286 -11.43 2.28 45.97
CA GLY A 286 -10.50 1.43 45.23
C GLY A 286 -10.95 -0.03 45.12
N LEU A 287 -12.25 -0.30 45.30
CA LEU A 287 -12.85 -1.62 45.20
C LEU A 287 -13.57 -1.75 43.84
N ARG A 288 -13.53 -2.94 43.26
CA ARG A 288 -14.18 -3.23 41.97
C ARG A 288 -15.71 -3.20 42.13
N PRO A 289 -16.46 -2.35 41.40
CA PRO A 289 -17.92 -2.41 41.37
C PRO A 289 -18.38 -3.47 40.35
N GLU A 290 -18.60 -4.71 40.77
CA GLU A 290 -18.81 -5.86 39.88
C GLU A 290 -19.79 -5.61 38.72
N ARG A 291 -21.09 -5.44 39.01
CA ARG A 291 -22.14 -5.35 37.98
C ARG A 291 -22.04 -4.08 37.12
N HIS A 292 -21.60 -2.98 37.70
CA HIS A 292 -21.53 -1.69 37.01
C HIS A 292 -20.32 -1.63 36.08
N LEU A 293 -19.17 -2.20 36.48
CA LEU A 293 -17.99 -2.27 35.62
C LEU A 293 -18.20 -3.21 34.42
N GLN A 294 -18.93 -4.31 34.60
CA GLN A 294 -19.24 -5.28 33.53
C GLN A 294 -20.16 -4.71 32.43
N ARG A 295 -21.00 -3.73 32.77
CA ARG A 295 -21.92 -3.08 31.83
C ARG A 295 -21.26 -1.99 30.99
N LEU A 296 -20.11 -1.46 31.44
CA LEU A 296 -19.37 -0.44 30.71
C LEU A 296 -18.68 -1.05 29.50
N ASP A 297 -18.49 -0.24 28.47
CA ASP A 297 -17.53 -0.56 27.40
C ASP A 297 -16.12 -0.66 27.96
N TRP A 298 -15.28 -1.38 27.23
CA TRP A 298 -13.92 -1.67 27.65
C TRP A 298 -13.10 -0.40 27.90
N LEU A 299 -13.32 0.71 27.17
CA LEU A 299 -12.60 1.97 27.36
C LEU A 299 -13.01 2.64 28.69
N ARG A 300 -14.32 2.78 28.96
CA ARG A 300 -14.81 3.28 30.26
C ARG A 300 -14.33 2.40 31.41
N ALA A 301 -14.41 1.07 31.27
CA ALA A 301 -13.93 0.14 32.29
C ALA A 301 -12.42 0.25 32.53
N PHE A 302 -11.63 0.39 31.45
CA PHE A 302 -10.19 0.62 31.54
C PHE A 302 -9.87 1.97 32.18
N ALA A 303 -10.63 3.03 31.87
CA ALA A 303 -10.47 4.35 32.47
C ALA A 303 -10.76 4.36 33.98
N VAL A 304 -11.84 3.69 34.40
CA VAL A 304 -12.14 3.50 35.83
C VAL A 304 -11.01 2.72 36.52
N THR A 305 -10.50 1.68 35.85
CA THR A 305 -9.38 0.88 36.37
C THR A 305 -8.12 1.71 36.55
N ALA A 306 -7.74 2.48 35.52
CA ALA A 306 -6.56 3.32 35.53
C ALA A 306 -6.62 4.42 36.58
N ARG A 307 -7.78 5.07 36.74
CA ARG A 307 -7.95 6.23 37.62
C ARG A 307 -8.16 5.86 39.09
N TYR A 308 -8.99 4.86 39.37
CA TYR A 308 -9.53 4.66 40.71
C TYR A 308 -9.12 3.35 41.37
N LEU A 309 -9.05 2.27 40.58
CA LEU A 309 -8.76 0.92 41.09
C LEU A 309 -7.25 0.66 41.24
N CYS A 310 -6.44 1.35 40.45
CA CYS A 310 -4.99 1.30 40.58
C CYS A 310 -4.48 2.21 41.73
N PRO A 311 -3.24 2.00 42.20
CA PRO A 311 -2.55 2.92 43.12
C PRO A 311 -2.45 4.35 42.57
N GLN A 312 -2.14 5.33 43.42
CA GLN A 312 -2.06 6.76 43.05
C GLN A 312 -1.11 7.07 41.89
N ILE A 313 0.00 6.33 41.81
CA ILE A 313 1.01 6.49 40.75
C ILE A 313 1.22 5.11 40.12
N PRO A 314 0.31 4.67 39.25
CA PRO A 314 0.41 3.35 38.66
C PRO A 314 1.29 3.39 37.41
N THR A 315 2.11 2.37 37.24
CA THR A 315 2.77 2.13 35.95
C THR A 315 1.73 1.63 34.94
N LEU A 316 1.95 1.89 33.65
CA LEU A 316 1.03 1.41 32.60
C LEU A 316 0.90 -0.12 32.63
N GLU A 317 1.98 -0.83 32.94
CA GLU A 317 1.97 -2.27 33.13
C GLU A 317 1.02 -2.70 34.24
N GLN A 318 1.08 -2.07 35.42
CA GLN A 318 0.16 -2.38 36.52
C GLN A 318 -1.30 -2.15 36.13
N VAL A 319 -1.60 -1.08 35.38
CA VAL A 319 -2.97 -0.82 34.89
C VAL A 319 -3.45 -1.95 33.97
N VAL A 320 -2.63 -2.32 32.98
CA VAL A 320 -2.97 -3.40 32.03
C VAL A 320 -3.12 -4.74 32.75
N ARG A 321 -2.20 -5.10 33.65
CA ARG A 321 -2.28 -6.35 34.43
C ARG A 321 -3.49 -6.40 35.37
N THR A 322 -3.83 -5.28 36.00
CA THR A 322 -5.03 -5.18 36.85
C THR A 322 -6.30 -5.37 36.01
N TYR A 323 -6.33 -4.79 34.81
CA TYR A 323 -7.44 -4.97 33.87
C TYR A 323 -7.54 -6.39 33.32
N GLU A 324 -6.41 -6.99 32.89
CA GLU A 324 -6.32 -8.39 32.42
C GLU A 324 -6.75 -9.38 33.51
N GLY A 325 -6.42 -9.12 34.77
CA GLY A 325 -6.85 -9.92 35.93
C GLY A 325 -8.37 -9.93 36.16
N TYR A 326 -9.14 -9.09 35.46
CA TYR A 326 -10.60 -9.17 35.48
C TYR A 326 -11.18 -10.19 34.49
N PHE A 327 -10.35 -10.79 33.63
CA PHE A 327 -10.77 -11.77 32.62
C PHE A 327 -10.40 -13.20 32.99
N SER A 328 -9.24 -13.38 33.61
CA SER A 328 -8.68 -14.67 33.99
C SER A 328 -7.93 -14.56 35.31
N SER A 329 -8.00 -15.62 36.12
CA SER A 329 -7.16 -15.76 37.32
C SER A 329 -5.69 -16.08 36.97
N ASP A 330 -5.44 -16.57 35.77
CA ASP A 330 -4.09 -16.83 35.25
C ASP A 330 -3.48 -15.55 34.64
N PRO A 331 -2.38 -15.01 35.22
CA PRO A 331 -1.73 -13.79 34.74
C PRO A 331 -1.03 -13.92 33.37
N GLU A 332 -0.86 -15.16 32.86
CA GLU A 332 -0.27 -15.42 31.55
C GLU A 332 -1.32 -15.74 30.47
N ALA A 333 -2.61 -15.72 30.82
CA ALA A 333 -3.67 -16.02 29.88
C ALA A 333 -3.73 -15.00 28.74
N ASP A 334 -3.69 -15.50 27.50
CA ASP A 334 -3.79 -14.64 26.32
C ASP A 334 -5.26 -14.33 25.97
N LEU A 335 -5.61 -13.04 26.03
CA LEU A 335 -6.97 -12.57 25.73
C LEU A 335 -7.43 -12.95 24.31
N HIS A 336 -6.50 -13.20 23.38
CA HIS A 336 -6.84 -13.66 22.04
C HIS A 336 -7.46 -15.06 22.01
N THR A 337 -7.08 -15.96 22.91
CA THR A 337 -7.46 -17.39 22.85
C THR A 337 -8.37 -17.84 23.98
N LEU A 338 -8.59 -16.99 24.98
CA LEU A 338 -9.52 -17.28 26.06
C LEU A 338 -10.92 -17.62 25.49
N PRO A 339 -11.51 -18.78 25.84
CA PRO A 339 -12.74 -19.26 25.22
C PRO A 339 -13.96 -18.40 25.60
N ASP A 340 -14.12 -18.04 26.87
CA ASP A 340 -15.18 -17.18 27.42
C ASP A 340 -14.68 -16.41 28.65
N ASP A 341 -15.36 -15.31 29.02
CA ASP A 341 -15.08 -14.54 30.24
C ASP A 341 -15.48 -15.32 31.50
N GLU A 342 -14.55 -15.59 32.41
CA GLU A 342 -14.89 -16.18 33.72
C GLU A 342 -15.68 -15.20 34.60
N MET A 343 -15.52 -13.89 34.38
CA MET A 343 -15.94 -12.83 35.30
C MET A 343 -16.88 -11.78 34.65
N GLY A 344 -17.40 -12.05 33.46
CA GLY A 344 -18.46 -11.27 32.78
C GLY A 344 -18.09 -9.85 32.30
N MET A 345 -16.80 -9.54 32.14
CA MET A 345 -16.33 -8.25 31.61
C MET A 345 -16.45 -8.20 30.08
N GLN A 346 -16.67 -7.01 29.51
CA GLN A 346 -16.59 -6.88 28.05
C GLN A 346 -15.12 -6.90 27.58
N PHE A 347 -14.79 -7.81 26.67
CA PHE A 347 -13.47 -7.85 26.03
C PHE A 347 -13.17 -6.54 25.27
N PRO A 348 -11.89 -6.15 25.15
CA PRO A 348 -11.47 -4.98 24.38
C PRO A 348 -11.55 -5.25 22.87
N LEU A 349 -12.77 -5.34 22.36
CA LEU A 349 -13.09 -5.55 20.95
C LEU A 349 -13.16 -4.21 20.20
N PRO A 350 -12.80 -4.19 18.89
CA PRO A 350 -12.99 -3.00 18.08
C PRO A 350 -14.47 -2.59 18.00
N PRO A 351 -14.79 -1.29 17.96
CA PRO A 351 -16.16 -0.77 18.05
C PRO A 351 -17.06 -1.16 16.86
N TYR A 352 -16.47 -1.63 15.76
CA TYR A 352 -17.15 -2.03 14.54
C TYR A 352 -17.32 -3.57 14.42
N LEU A 353 -16.91 -4.34 15.42
CA LEU A 353 -17.03 -5.80 15.45
C LEU A 353 -17.85 -6.25 16.66
N ASP A 354 -19.08 -6.71 16.43
CA ASP A 354 -19.92 -7.24 17.52
C ASP A 354 -19.53 -8.65 17.96
N GLN A 355 -18.75 -9.42 17.17
CA GLN A 355 -18.28 -10.79 17.50
C GLN A 355 -17.38 -11.40 16.40
N TYR A 356 -16.28 -10.75 16.01
CA TYR A 356 -15.36 -11.33 15.00
C TYR A 356 -14.31 -12.23 15.66
N SER A 357 -14.31 -13.51 15.31
CA SER A 357 -13.28 -14.45 15.70
C SER A 357 -12.74 -15.20 14.49
N VAL A 358 -11.42 -15.22 14.35
CA VAL A 358 -10.73 -15.98 13.32
C VAL A 358 -10.57 -17.41 13.83
N THR A 359 -11.16 -18.38 13.14
CA THR A 359 -10.86 -19.79 13.38
C THR A 359 -9.54 -20.13 12.73
N THR A 360 -8.57 -20.58 13.53
CA THR A 360 -7.28 -21.07 13.01
C THR A 360 -7.48 -22.40 12.30
N ALA A 361 -6.55 -22.77 11.41
CA ALA A 361 -6.57 -24.07 10.73
C ALA A 361 -6.55 -25.27 11.69
N SER A 362 -6.10 -25.06 12.94
CA SER A 362 -6.13 -26.03 14.03
C SER A 362 -7.48 -26.13 14.76
N GLY A 363 -8.51 -25.40 14.31
CA GLY A 363 -9.83 -25.36 14.94
C GLY A 363 -9.93 -24.46 16.17
N GLY A 364 -8.86 -23.71 16.51
CA GLY A 364 -8.85 -22.77 17.64
C GLY A 364 -9.52 -21.44 17.28
N ARG A 365 -10.32 -20.88 18.19
CA ARG A 365 -10.94 -19.56 18.02
C ARG A 365 -9.96 -18.49 18.51
N ARG A 366 -9.51 -17.60 17.62
CA ARG A 366 -8.67 -16.45 17.96
C ARG A 366 -9.46 -15.15 17.78
N ARG A 367 -9.60 -14.38 18.85
CA ARG A 367 -10.29 -13.08 18.85
C ARG A 367 -9.37 -11.96 18.44
N VAL A 368 -9.95 -11.00 17.74
CA VAL A 368 -9.28 -9.78 17.29
C VAL A 368 -9.54 -8.69 18.32
N LEU A 369 -8.48 -8.13 18.90
CA LEU A 369 -8.58 -7.04 19.88
C LEU A 369 -8.47 -5.68 19.20
N ASP A 370 -8.97 -4.64 19.85
CA ASP A 370 -8.87 -3.25 19.39
C ASP A 370 -7.41 -2.79 19.31
N VAL A 371 -7.02 -2.11 18.23
CA VAL A 371 -5.66 -1.52 18.07
C VAL A 371 -5.29 -0.63 19.24
N ARG A 372 -6.25 0.11 19.79
CA ARG A 372 -6.00 0.99 20.95
C ARG A 372 -5.54 0.17 22.15
N TYR A 373 -6.16 -0.98 22.39
CA TYR A 373 -5.76 -1.90 23.44
C TYR A 373 -4.43 -2.59 23.14
N GLU A 374 -4.21 -3.05 21.89
CA GLU A 374 -2.94 -3.60 21.44
C GLU A 374 -1.76 -2.63 21.64
N LEU A 375 -1.97 -1.34 21.38
CA LEU A 375 -0.97 -0.29 21.61
C LEU A 375 -0.69 -0.09 23.11
N LEU A 376 -1.73 -0.09 23.96
CA LEU A 376 -1.59 -0.02 25.41
C LEU A 376 -0.77 -1.22 25.94
N ARG A 377 -1.12 -2.43 25.49
CA ARG A 377 -0.42 -3.68 25.84
C ARG A 377 1.02 -3.69 25.32
N ALA A 378 1.25 -3.29 24.08
CA ALA A 378 2.57 -3.18 23.48
C ALA A 378 3.47 -2.22 24.25
N ARG A 379 2.95 -1.05 24.67
CA ARG A 379 3.70 -0.10 25.49
C ARG A 379 3.95 -0.64 26.90
N ALA A 380 2.94 -1.24 27.52
CA ALA A 380 3.01 -1.80 28.87
C ALA A 380 4.05 -2.91 29.00
N LEU A 381 4.03 -3.87 28.07
CA LEU A 381 4.85 -5.08 28.11
C LEU A 381 6.12 -4.97 27.25
N ASN A 382 6.35 -3.84 26.59
CA ASN A 382 7.41 -3.64 25.59
C ASN A 382 7.42 -4.73 24.49
N ALA A 383 6.23 -5.19 24.10
CA ALA A 383 6.02 -6.21 23.07
C ALA A 383 5.60 -5.56 21.74
N PRO A 384 5.87 -6.20 20.58
CA PRO A 384 5.34 -5.71 19.31
C PRO A 384 3.81 -5.87 19.27
N PRO A 385 3.05 -4.83 18.88
CA PRO A 385 1.59 -4.93 18.78
C PRO A 385 1.18 -5.85 17.63
N ALA A 386 0.07 -6.57 17.80
CA ALA A 386 -0.54 -7.37 16.75
C ALA A 386 -1.32 -6.47 15.77
N LEU A 387 -0.64 -5.95 14.76
CA LEU A 387 -1.25 -5.07 13.76
C LEU A 387 -1.75 -5.88 12.56
N ALA A 388 -3.07 -6.00 12.43
CA ALA A 388 -3.73 -6.57 11.26
C ALA A 388 -4.77 -5.57 10.71
N PRO A 389 -5.18 -5.67 9.44
CA PRO A 389 -6.30 -4.87 8.92
C PRO A 389 -7.55 -4.99 9.79
N ALA A 390 -7.86 -6.23 10.21
CA ALA A 390 -9.01 -6.53 11.04
C ALA A 390 -8.98 -5.89 12.44
N THR A 391 -7.81 -5.49 12.95
CA THR A 391 -7.71 -4.78 14.23
C THR A 391 -7.98 -3.28 14.05
N CYS A 392 -7.71 -2.73 12.86
CA CYS A 392 -7.86 -1.32 12.54
C CYS A 392 -9.23 -0.98 11.93
N SER A 393 -9.71 -1.79 11.00
CA SER A 393 -10.89 -1.50 10.17
C SER A 393 -11.81 -2.71 10.07
N ARG A 394 -13.10 -2.43 9.78
CA ARG A 394 -14.07 -3.46 9.40
C ARG A 394 -13.72 -4.12 8.07
N ASP A 395 -13.04 -3.39 7.18
CA ASP A 395 -12.62 -3.90 5.89
C ASP A 395 -11.27 -4.65 6.02
N PRO A 396 -11.22 -5.97 5.71
CA PRO A 396 -9.99 -6.74 5.76
C PRO A 396 -8.92 -6.28 4.74
N PHE A 397 -9.30 -5.49 3.73
CA PHE A 397 -8.39 -4.92 2.74
C PHE A 397 -7.94 -3.49 3.07
N ASP A 398 -8.34 -2.96 4.22
CA ASP A 398 -7.97 -1.62 4.63
C ASP A 398 -6.70 -1.62 5.51
N PHE A 399 -5.58 -1.32 4.87
CA PHE A 399 -4.28 -1.17 5.50
C PHE A 399 -3.94 0.29 5.81
N SER A 400 -4.91 1.20 5.71
CA SER A 400 -4.67 2.64 5.75
C SER A 400 -4.05 3.13 7.06
N LEU A 401 -4.40 2.51 8.19
CA LEU A 401 -3.80 2.79 9.49
C LEU A 401 -2.75 1.75 9.88
N SER A 402 -2.97 0.47 9.57
CA SER A 402 -2.07 -0.60 10.01
C SER A 402 -0.66 -0.47 9.42
N PHE A 403 -0.54 -0.07 8.15
CA PHE A 403 0.76 0.12 7.51
C PHE A 403 1.53 1.34 8.03
N PRO A 404 0.97 2.57 8.08
CA PRO A 404 1.69 3.72 8.60
C PRO A 404 2.06 3.57 10.07
N LEU A 405 1.18 2.99 10.87
CA LEU A 405 1.42 2.73 12.30
C LEU A 405 2.53 1.69 12.49
N ALA A 406 2.51 0.57 11.75
CA ALA A 406 3.59 -0.42 11.81
C ALA A 406 4.94 0.18 11.37
N SER A 407 4.93 1.00 10.32
CA SER A 407 6.12 1.68 9.81
C SER A 407 6.68 2.67 10.83
N TRP A 408 5.82 3.44 11.49
CA TRP A 408 6.21 4.39 12.54
C TRP A 408 6.76 3.68 13.79
N LEU A 409 6.15 2.57 14.21
CA LEU A 409 6.65 1.75 15.32
C LEU A 409 7.94 1.00 14.99
N GLY A 410 8.20 0.75 13.70
CA GLY A 410 9.33 -0.05 13.22
C GLY A 410 9.06 -1.57 13.25
N VAL A 411 7.79 -1.98 13.35
CA VAL A 411 7.38 -3.38 13.32
C VAL A 411 7.39 -3.86 11.86
N GLY A 412 8.02 -5.00 11.61
CA GLY A 412 8.14 -5.56 10.26
C GLY A 412 6.80 -6.09 9.81
N SER A 413 6.08 -5.30 9.03
CA SER A 413 4.70 -5.62 8.76
C SER A 413 4.58 -6.58 7.58
N SER A 414 3.87 -7.68 7.81
CA SER A 414 3.18 -8.43 6.76
C SER A 414 2.19 -7.55 5.98
N CYS A 415 1.82 -6.38 6.54
CA CYS A 415 0.95 -5.38 5.94
C CYS A 415 1.51 -4.67 4.71
N VAL A 416 2.83 -4.71 4.43
CA VAL A 416 3.43 -4.00 3.29
C VAL A 416 2.81 -4.45 1.96
N VAL A 417 2.67 -5.76 1.76
CA VAL A 417 2.13 -6.33 0.52
C VAL A 417 0.66 -5.95 0.37
N GLY A 418 -0.14 -6.13 1.43
CA GLY A 418 -1.56 -5.78 1.40
C GLY A 418 -1.83 -4.29 1.20
N ALA A 419 -1.04 -3.41 1.81
CA ALA A 419 -1.13 -1.97 1.59
C ALA A 419 -0.75 -1.56 0.16
N ALA A 420 0.25 -2.22 -0.43
CA ALA A 420 0.58 -2.02 -1.84
C ALA A 420 -0.54 -2.49 -2.77
N GLU A 421 -1.18 -3.62 -2.48
CA GLU A 421 -2.34 -4.13 -3.22
C GLU A 421 -3.55 -3.20 -3.10
N GLN A 422 -3.85 -2.67 -1.91
CA GLN A 422 -4.90 -1.67 -1.67
C GLN A 422 -4.66 -0.41 -2.54
N LEU A 423 -3.43 0.09 -2.56
CA LEU A 423 -3.03 1.23 -3.37
C LEU A 423 -3.10 0.94 -4.88
N GLU A 424 -2.68 -0.26 -5.30
CA GLU A 424 -2.81 -0.71 -6.68
C GLU A 424 -4.29 -0.76 -7.10
N ALA A 425 -5.17 -1.32 -6.25
CA ALA A 425 -6.62 -1.37 -6.46
C ALA A 425 -7.26 0.01 -6.58
N SER A 426 -6.77 0.99 -5.82
CA SER A 426 -7.19 2.39 -5.91
C SER A 426 -6.70 3.13 -7.16
N GLY A 427 -5.79 2.53 -7.95
CA GLY A 427 -5.18 3.14 -9.12
C GLY A 427 -3.91 3.96 -8.83
N ASN A 428 -3.51 4.08 -7.56
CA ASN A 428 -2.32 4.79 -7.10
C ASN A 428 -1.07 3.87 -7.07
N TRP A 429 -0.76 3.22 -8.19
CA TRP A 429 0.33 2.25 -8.28
C TRP A 429 1.72 2.84 -7.96
N HIS A 430 1.93 4.14 -8.19
CA HIS A 430 3.18 4.83 -7.85
C HIS A 430 3.41 4.92 -6.33
N LEU A 431 2.34 5.09 -5.55
CA LEU A 431 2.38 5.01 -4.09
C LEU A 431 2.53 3.56 -3.61
N ALA A 432 1.96 2.59 -4.35
CA ALA A 432 2.20 1.17 -4.06
C ALA A 432 3.69 0.82 -4.16
N LEU A 433 4.42 1.37 -5.15
CA LEU A 433 5.88 1.23 -5.24
C LEU A 433 6.60 1.82 -4.03
N GLN A 434 6.15 2.99 -3.55
CA GLN A 434 6.69 3.59 -2.34
C GLN A 434 6.48 2.69 -1.12
N VAL A 435 5.28 2.11 -0.95
CA VAL A 435 5.00 1.18 0.16
C VAL A 435 5.88 -0.07 0.07
N LEU A 436 6.00 -0.67 -1.11
CA LEU A 436 6.86 -1.84 -1.34
C LEU A 436 8.34 -1.56 -1.04
N ALA A 437 8.79 -0.30 -1.16
CA ALA A 437 10.16 0.06 -0.80
C ALA A 437 10.47 -0.13 0.70
N TYR A 438 9.46 -0.15 1.58
CA TYR A 438 9.60 -0.48 3.02
C TYR A 438 9.68 -1.99 3.29
N HIS A 439 9.56 -2.86 2.27
CA HIS A 439 9.62 -4.30 2.45
C HIS A 439 11.02 -4.75 2.91
N ARG A 440 11.08 -5.58 3.97
CA ARG A 440 12.33 -5.98 4.62
C ARG A 440 13.21 -6.90 3.77
N ASP A 441 12.60 -7.82 3.03
CA ASP A 441 13.31 -8.76 2.15
C ASP A 441 13.55 -8.15 0.76
N ASP A 442 14.81 -8.16 0.34
CA ASP A 442 15.33 -7.58 -0.90
C ASP A 442 14.84 -8.33 -2.15
N ASN A 443 14.73 -9.66 -2.06
CA ASN A 443 14.32 -10.49 -3.18
C ASN A 443 12.82 -10.31 -3.46
N ALA A 444 12.00 -10.42 -2.41
CA ALA A 444 10.58 -10.15 -2.50
C ALA A 444 10.31 -8.70 -2.94
N ARG A 445 11.02 -7.71 -2.37
CA ARG A 445 10.91 -6.30 -2.77
C ARG A 445 11.17 -6.09 -4.26
N SER A 446 12.29 -6.61 -4.75
CA SER A 446 12.68 -6.50 -6.16
C SER A 446 11.66 -7.17 -7.08
N HIS A 447 11.16 -8.35 -6.68
CA HIS A 447 10.16 -9.08 -7.47
C HIS A 447 8.82 -8.33 -7.52
N LEU A 448 8.30 -7.90 -6.38
CA LEU A 448 7.01 -7.20 -6.27
C LEU A 448 7.04 -5.85 -7.01
N ILE A 449 8.11 -5.06 -6.86
CA ILE A 449 8.28 -3.80 -7.58
C ILE A 449 8.29 -4.03 -9.10
N ARG A 450 9.03 -5.04 -9.59
CA ARG A 450 9.05 -5.40 -11.01
C ARG A 450 7.67 -5.85 -11.51
N GLN A 451 6.92 -6.61 -10.70
CA GLN A 451 5.55 -7.01 -11.05
C GLN A 451 4.63 -5.81 -11.21
N VAL A 452 4.59 -4.89 -10.24
CA VAL A 452 3.76 -3.68 -10.30
C VAL A 452 4.15 -2.82 -11.51
N LEU A 453 5.45 -2.61 -11.74
CA LEU A 453 5.93 -1.89 -12.92
C LEU A 453 5.49 -2.56 -14.23
N SER A 454 5.62 -3.88 -14.34
CA SER A 454 5.23 -4.60 -15.57
C SER A 454 3.74 -4.48 -15.92
N ARG A 455 2.88 -4.25 -14.93
CA ARG A 455 1.42 -4.10 -15.12
C ARG A 455 1.01 -2.66 -15.44
N HIS A 456 1.68 -1.67 -14.85
CA HIS A 456 1.22 -0.26 -14.84
C HIS A 456 2.14 0.73 -15.56
N ALA A 457 3.37 0.36 -15.90
CA ALA A 457 4.29 1.27 -16.59
C ALA A 457 3.71 1.69 -17.96
N PRO A 458 3.52 3.00 -18.21
CA PRO A 458 3.09 3.48 -19.52
C PRO A 458 4.23 3.37 -20.54
N SER A 459 3.90 3.30 -21.83
CA SER A 459 4.90 3.31 -22.89
C SER A 459 5.67 4.63 -22.93
N GLN A 460 5.01 5.76 -22.68
CA GLN A 460 5.63 7.09 -22.59
C GLN A 460 5.00 7.92 -21.44
N PHE A 461 5.82 8.68 -20.71
CA PHE A 461 5.37 9.55 -19.61
C PHE A 461 5.06 10.98 -20.12
N GLU A 462 4.02 11.13 -20.94
CA GLU A 462 3.71 12.42 -21.57
C GLU A 462 2.85 13.35 -20.71
N THR A 463 1.88 12.80 -19.96
CA THR A 463 0.96 13.61 -19.16
C THR A 463 1.67 14.20 -17.93
N PRO A 464 1.25 15.39 -17.43
CA PRO A 464 1.85 16.00 -16.25
C PRO A 464 1.80 15.07 -15.02
N GLU A 465 0.67 14.40 -14.81
CA GLU A 465 0.51 13.41 -13.73
C GLU A 465 1.51 12.25 -13.86
N MET A 466 1.76 11.77 -15.09
CA MET A 466 2.72 10.70 -15.33
C MET A 466 4.16 11.16 -15.06
N LYS A 467 4.49 12.42 -15.35
CA LYS A 467 5.80 13.01 -15.03
C LYS A 467 6.01 13.11 -13.53
N GLU A 468 5.01 13.54 -12.77
CA GLU A 468 5.07 13.57 -11.30
C GLU A 468 5.28 12.16 -10.71
N ARG A 469 4.58 11.16 -11.24
CA ARG A 469 4.77 9.75 -10.86
C ARG A 469 6.19 9.27 -11.18
N PHE A 470 6.73 9.65 -12.33
CA PHE A 470 8.10 9.30 -12.71
C PHE A 470 9.15 9.97 -11.80
N GLU A 471 8.93 11.23 -11.43
CA GLU A 471 9.78 11.91 -10.45
C GLU A 471 9.72 11.25 -9.07
N LEU A 472 8.57 10.71 -8.66
CA LEU A 472 8.48 9.90 -7.45
C LEU A 472 9.31 8.60 -7.57
N ILE A 473 9.22 7.89 -8.69
CA ILE A 473 10.00 6.66 -8.94
C ILE A 473 11.51 6.94 -8.87
N LYS A 474 11.97 8.06 -9.44
CA LYS A 474 13.36 8.50 -9.31
C LYS A 474 13.74 8.81 -7.87
N LYS A 475 12.88 9.52 -7.13
CA LYS A 475 13.10 9.80 -5.70
C LYS A 475 13.26 8.53 -4.89
N LEU A 476 12.52 7.46 -5.22
CA LEU A 476 12.61 6.14 -4.58
C LEU A 476 13.89 5.36 -4.93
N ARG A 477 14.75 5.88 -5.83
CA ARG A 477 15.97 5.21 -6.30
C ARG A 477 15.73 3.81 -6.87
N ILE A 478 14.59 3.62 -7.54
CA ILE A 478 14.31 2.38 -8.27
C ILE A 478 15.25 2.31 -9.49
N PRO A 479 15.93 1.17 -9.75
CA PRO A 479 16.82 1.05 -10.89
C PRO A 479 16.13 1.37 -12.22
N GLU A 480 16.71 2.28 -13.01
CA GLU A 480 16.16 2.72 -14.29
C GLU A 480 15.98 1.55 -15.27
N LYS A 481 16.88 0.56 -15.20
CA LYS A 481 16.79 -0.69 -15.99
C LYS A 481 15.43 -1.38 -15.84
N TRP A 482 14.84 -1.40 -14.64
CA TRP A 482 13.57 -2.08 -14.41
C TRP A 482 12.39 -1.32 -15.02
N VAL A 483 12.44 0.01 -14.97
CA VAL A 483 11.43 0.87 -15.59
C VAL A 483 11.48 0.69 -17.11
N LEU A 484 12.68 0.74 -17.70
CA LEU A 484 12.88 0.57 -19.14
C LEU A 484 12.40 -0.81 -19.64
N ILE A 485 12.65 -1.89 -18.90
CA ILE A 485 12.11 -3.23 -19.24
C ILE A 485 10.58 -3.23 -19.24
N ALA A 486 9.96 -2.60 -18.25
CA ALA A 486 8.50 -2.51 -18.19
C ALA A 486 7.93 -1.68 -19.35
N GLN A 487 8.57 -0.56 -19.70
CA GLN A 487 8.18 0.25 -20.87
C GLN A 487 8.35 -0.51 -22.18
N ALA A 488 9.42 -1.29 -22.34
CA ALA A 488 9.63 -2.16 -23.50
C ALA A 488 8.50 -3.19 -23.66
N ASN A 489 8.13 -3.88 -22.58
CA ASN A 489 7.03 -4.84 -22.59
C ASN A 489 5.69 -4.17 -22.96
N ARG A 490 5.46 -2.93 -22.50
CA ARG A 490 4.27 -2.17 -22.86
C ARG A 490 4.29 -1.74 -24.33
N ALA A 491 5.42 -1.26 -24.84
CA ALA A 491 5.60 -0.88 -26.24
C ALA A 491 5.36 -2.08 -27.18
N LYS A 492 5.81 -3.28 -26.79
CA LYS A 492 5.53 -4.53 -27.49
C LYS A 492 4.04 -4.83 -27.59
N TYR A 493 3.31 -4.64 -26.49
CA TYR A 493 1.85 -4.83 -26.45
C TYR A 493 1.11 -3.79 -27.31
N GLU A 494 1.60 -2.55 -27.35
CA GLU A 494 1.04 -1.46 -28.17
C GLU A 494 1.51 -1.49 -29.64
N HIS A 495 2.28 -2.51 -30.04
CA HIS A 495 2.84 -2.66 -31.39
C HIS A 495 3.70 -1.45 -31.84
N LYS A 496 4.53 -0.91 -30.94
CA LYS A 496 5.47 0.19 -31.21
C LYS A 496 6.93 -0.30 -31.16
N PRO A 497 7.43 -0.99 -32.21
CA PRO A 497 8.75 -1.64 -32.18
C PRO A 497 9.93 -0.68 -32.05
N ALA A 498 9.82 0.55 -32.58
CA ALA A 498 10.85 1.59 -32.46
C ALA A 498 11.20 1.88 -30.99
N LEU A 499 10.16 2.16 -30.18
CA LEU A 499 10.31 2.44 -28.75
C LEU A 499 10.73 1.19 -27.98
N GLU A 500 10.22 0.02 -28.35
CA GLU A 500 10.61 -1.25 -27.72
C GLU A 500 12.13 -1.46 -27.78
N VAL A 501 12.74 -1.28 -28.96
CA VAL A 501 14.19 -1.46 -29.11
C VAL A 501 14.98 -0.39 -28.37
N GLU A 502 14.55 0.88 -28.41
CA GLU A 502 15.19 1.95 -27.65
C GLU A 502 15.23 1.64 -26.14
N TYR A 503 14.11 1.20 -25.58
CA TYR A 503 14.02 0.84 -24.16
C TYR A 503 14.80 -0.44 -23.82
N LEU A 504 14.79 -1.47 -24.68
CA LEU A 504 15.57 -2.68 -24.46
C LEU A 504 17.08 -2.42 -24.51
N VAL A 505 17.53 -1.53 -25.40
CA VAL A 505 18.94 -1.08 -25.47
C VAL A 505 19.31 -0.28 -24.23
N GLY A 506 18.44 0.62 -23.77
CA GLY A 506 18.67 1.34 -22.51
C GLY A 506 18.70 0.43 -21.28
N ALA A 507 17.98 -0.69 -21.31
CA ALA A 507 17.95 -1.69 -20.25
C ALA A 507 19.06 -2.75 -20.33
N GLU A 508 19.99 -2.63 -21.28
CA GLU A 508 21.08 -3.60 -21.54
C GLU A 508 20.57 -5.02 -21.90
N GLN A 509 19.33 -5.14 -22.38
CA GLN A 509 18.75 -6.42 -22.83
C GLN A 509 19.04 -6.65 -24.32
N TRP A 510 20.32 -6.80 -24.65
CA TRP A 510 20.81 -6.78 -26.02
C TRP A 510 20.25 -7.90 -26.91
N ASN A 511 20.13 -9.12 -26.39
CA ASN A 511 19.62 -10.26 -27.16
C ASN A 511 18.15 -10.06 -27.56
N ALA A 512 17.33 -9.53 -26.66
CA ALA A 512 15.93 -9.22 -26.95
C ALA A 512 15.82 -8.06 -27.94
N ALA A 513 16.60 -6.99 -27.74
CA ALA A 513 16.67 -5.86 -28.66
C ALA A 513 17.06 -6.30 -30.09
N HIS A 514 18.07 -7.19 -30.20
CA HIS A 514 18.53 -7.73 -31.48
C HIS A 514 17.44 -8.52 -32.22
N GLN A 515 16.67 -9.34 -31.50
CA GLN A 515 15.57 -10.09 -32.09
C GLN A 515 14.45 -9.18 -32.62
N VAL A 516 14.05 -8.16 -31.86
CA VAL A 516 13.00 -7.22 -32.27
C VAL A 516 13.48 -6.35 -33.44
N LEU A 517 14.74 -5.90 -33.37
CA LEU A 517 15.38 -5.13 -34.43
C LEU A 517 15.35 -5.90 -35.76
N LEU A 518 15.77 -7.16 -35.77
CA LEU A 518 15.79 -7.97 -36.98
C LEU A 518 14.39 -8.30 -37.49
N LYS A 519 13.44 -8.58 -36.58
CA LYS A 519 12.12 -9.09 -36.92
C LYS A 519 11.17 -8.02 -37.46
N GLU A 520 11.19 -6.83 -36.87
CA GLU A 520 10.14 -5.83 -37.09
C GLU A 520 10.71 -4.51 -37.61
N LEU A 521 11.78 -3.98 -37.02
CA LEU A 521 12.38 -2.71 -37.43
C LEU A 521 13.18 -2.78 -38.72
N LEU A 522 13.93 -3.85 -38.96
CA LEU A 522 14.80 -3.98 -40.14
C LEU A 522 13.99 -3.94 -41.44
N PRO A 523 12.90 -4.71 -41.61
CA PRO A 523 12.09 -4.61 -42.82
C PRO A 523 11.47 -3.23 -43.01
N ASP A 524 10.93 -2.65 -41.94
CA ASP A 524 10.20 -1.39 -42.03
C ASP A 524 11.13 -0.20 -42.33
N ALA A 525 12.32 -0.15 -41.73
CA ALA A 525 13.26 0.96 -41.95
C ALA A 525 14.00 0.90 -43.28
N VAL A 526 14.28 -0.31 -43.79
CA VAL A 526 14.88 -0.48 -45.12
C VAL A 526 13.87 -0.06 -46.21
N LEU A 527 12.64 -0.58 -46.13
CA LEU A 527 11.57 -0.27 -47.10
C LEU A 527 11.14 1.21 -47.07
N ALA A 528 11.15 1.85 -45.90
CA ALA A 528 10.82 3.26 -45.74
C ALA A 528 12.03 4.21 -45.93
N ASP A 529 13.24 3.68 -46.20
CA ASP A 529 14.53 4.40 -46.28
C ASP A 529 14.88 5.27 -45.04
N ASN A 530 14.24 5.01 -43.90
CA ASN A 530 14.47 5.74 -42.65
C ASN A 530 15.56 5.08 -41.81
N LEU A 531 16.77 5.01 -42.36
CA LEU A 531 17.93 4.38 -41.70
C LEU A 531 18.50 5.25 -40.56
N GLN A 532 18.16 6.54 -40.49
CA GLN A 532 18.73 7.46 -39.49
C GLN A 532 18.15 7.27 -38.09
N SER A 533 16.88 6.87 -37.97
CA SER A 533 16.25 6.61 -36.67
C SER A 533 16.89 5.45 -35.91
N ILE A 534 17.40 4.44 -36.64
CA ILE A 534 18.00 3.23 -36.05
C ILE A 534 19.51 3.40 -35.80
N LYS A 535 20.16 4.38 -36.44
CA LYS A 535 21.62 4.57 -36.37
C LYS A 535 22.17 4.58 -34.95
N GLY A 536 21.64 5.45 -34.08
CA GLY A 536 22.13 5.59 -32.71
C GLY A 536 21.90 4.34 -31.85
N ILE A 537 20.93 3.51 -32.20
CA ILE A 537 20.65 2.23 -31.53
C ILE A 537 21.67 1.18 -31.99
N LEU A 538 21.92 1.10 -33.31
CA LEU A 538 22.87 0.17 -33.92
C LEU A 538 24.31 0.41 -33.48
N GLU A 539 24.72 1.67 -33.31
CA GLU A 539 26.05 2.02 -32.79
C GLU A 539 26.23 1.48 -31.36
N LYS A 540 25.28 1.76 -30.45
CA LYS A 540 25.30 1.25 -29.07
C LYS A 540 25.31 -0.28 -29.01
N MET A 541 24.56 -0.94 -29.89
CA MET A 541 24.54 -2.40 -29.98
C MET A 541 25.82 -2.99 -30.56
N ASN A 542 26.48 -2.31 -31.49
CA ASN A 542 27.77 -2.75 -32.02
C ASN A 542 28.86 -2.66 -30.95
N ASP A 543 28.89 -1.57 -30.18
CA ASP A 543 29.81 -1.42 -29.04
C ASP A 543 29.61 -2.53 -27.99
N ALA A 544 28.36 -2.97 -27.78
CA ALA A 544 28.03 -4.10 -26.91
C ALA A 544 28.41 -5.47 -27.52
N ALA A 545 28.30 -5.60 -28.84
CA ALA A 545 28.73 -6.80 -29.56
C ALA A 545 30.26 -6.96 -29.52
N ASP A 546 31.01 -5.87 -29.58
CA ASP A 546 32.47 -5.85 -29.43
C ASP A 546 32.91 -6.27 -28.01
N ARG A 547 32.04 -6.08 -27.00
CA ARG A 547 32.19 -6.62 -25.63
C ARG A 547 31.71 -8.07 -25.47
N HIS A 548 31.26 -8.72 -26.54
CA HIS A 548 30.68 -10.07 -26.55
C HIS A 548 29.38 -10.24 -25.73
N GLU A 549 28.62 -9.17 -25.49
CA GLU A 549 27.36 -9.20 -24.73
C GLU A 549 26.15 -9.65 -25.59
N VAL A 550 26.31 -9.67 -26.92
CA VAL A 550 25.25 -9.98 -27.89
C VAL A 550 25.49 -11.35 -28.54
N SER A 551 24.64 -12.31 -28.22
CA SER A 551 24.68 -13.63 -28.86
C SER A 551 24.16 -13.56 -30.29
N GLY A 552 24.94 -14.04 -31.25
CA GLY A 552 24.51 -14.12 -32.65
C GLY A 552 24.42 -12.79 -33.40
N TRP A 553 25.13 -11.73 -32.97
CA TRP A 553 25.16 -10.44 -33.69
C TRP A 553 25.54 -10.58 -35.17
N GLU A 554 26.42 -11.54 -35.47
CA GLU A 554 26.87 -11.92 -36.82
C GLU A 554 25.69 -12.41 -37.70
N THR A 555 24.62 -12.95 -37.10
CA THR A 555 23.40 -13.40 -37.78
C THR A 555 22.43 -12.26 -38.10
N GLY A 556 22.98 -11.16 -38.64
CA GLY A 556 22.20 -10.11 -39.30
C GLY A 556 22.31 -8.70 -38.74
N GLY A 557 22.62 -8.54 -37.44
CA GLY A 557 22.79 -7.20 -36.84
C GLY A 557 24.03 -6.50 -37.41
N GLN A 558 25.11 -7.26 -37.53
CA GLN A 558 26.35 -6.82 -38.19
C GLN A 558 26.14 -6.46 -39.67
N ALA A 559 25.20 -7.13 -40.35
CA ALA A 559 24.87 -6.82 -41.74
C ALA A 559 24.18 -5.48 -41.89
N LEU A 560 23.22 -5.20 -41.00
CA LEU A 560 22.53 -3.93 -40.96
C LEU A 560 23.48 -2.77 -40.60
N TYR A 561 24.41 -3.00 -39.65
CA TYR A 561 25.42 -2.01 -39.27
C TYR A 561 26.36 -1.66 -40.44
N HIS A 562 26.93 -2.67 -41.12
CA HIS A 562 27.81 -2.43 -42.28
C HIS A 562 27.05 -1.78 -43.44
N TYR A 563 25.79 -2.16 -43.67
CA TYR A 563 24.94 -1.53 -44.67
C TYR A 563 24.67 -0.05 -44.35
N LEU A 564 24.34 0.28 -43.10
CA LEU A 564 24.10 1.64 -42.66
C LEU A 564 25.36 2.51 -42.82
N ARG A 565 26.53 2.00 -42.44
CA ARG A 565 27.81 2.70 -42.61
C ARG A 565 28.09 3.05 -44.06
N VAL A 566 27.88 2.08 -44.96
CA VAL A 566 28.01 2.30 -46.41
C VAL A 566 27.04 3.39 -46.88
N CYS A 567 25.75 3.31 -46.50
CA CYS A 567 24.75 4.32 -46.87
C CYS A 567 25.09 5.72 -46.35
N ASP A 568 25.60 5.84 -45.12
CA ASP A 568 25.99 7.12 -44.52
C ASP A 568 27.22 7.73 -45.18
N GLU A 569 28.23 6.92 -45.46
CA GLU A 569 29.44 7.35 -46.16
C GLU A 569 29.08 7.85 -47.58
N ILE A 570 28.10 7.24 -48.24
CA ILE A 570 27.58 7.69 -49.55
C ILE A 570 26.73 8.96 -49.43
N ARG A 571 25.84 9.07 -48.43
CA ARG A 571 25.09 10.32 -48.19
C ARG A 571 26.04 11.48 -47.89
N GLY A 572 27.13 11.22 -47.16
CA GLY A 572 28.23 12.15 -46.95
C GLY A 572 28.95 12.53 -48.25
N LEU A 573 29.22 11.57 -49.13
CA LEU A 573 29.81 11.82 -50.45
C LEU A 573 28.91 12.65 -51.36
N VAL A 574 27.61 12.37 -51.42
CA VAL A 574 26.63 13.13 -52.22
C VAL A 574 26.51 14.57 -51.72
N ARG A 575 26.55 14.79 -50.40
CA ARG A 575 26.58 16.14 -49.81
C ARG A 575 27.89 16.90 -50.12
N CYS A 576 29.02 16.20 -50.22
CA CYS A 576 30.32 16.79 -50.57
C CYS A 576 30.61 16.86 -52.09
N ALA A 577 29.81 16.19 -52.93
CA ALA A 577 30.02 16.05 -54.37
C ALA A 577 29.92 17.37 -55.16
N GLY A 578 29.50 18.46 -54.51
CA GLY A 578 29.61 19.80 -55.08
C GLY A 578 31.04 20.33 -55.25
N ALA A 579 32.07 19.68 -54.69
CA ALA A 579 33.41 20.30 -54.55
C ALA A 579 34.57 19.70 -55.38
N ALA A 580 34.56 18.45 -55.86
CA ALA A 580 35.56 17.93 -56.83
C ALA A 580 35.27 16.47 -57.21
N GLY A 581 35.01 16.19 -58.50
CA GLY A 581 34.69 14.85 -59.01
C GLY A 581 35.81 13.79 -58.86
N GLY A 582 37.08 14.20 -58.75
CA GLY A 582 38.20 13.26 -58.57
C GLY A 582 38.33 12.66 -57.15
N ALA A 583 37.90 13.38 -56.12
CA ALA A 583 37.92 12.91 -54.73
C ALA A 583 36.82 11.86 -54.45
N VAL A 584 35.78 11.84 -55.28
CA VAL A 584 34.66 10.90 -55.17
C VAL A 584 35.11 9.48 -55.54
N CYS A 585 35.89 9.31 -56.61
CA CYS A 585 36.41 8.00 -57.01
C CYS A 585 37.32 7.39 -55.93
N ALA A 586 38.32 8.13 -55.44
CA ALA A 586 39.24 7.63 -54.41
C ALA A 586 38.53 7.25 -53.10
N ARG A 587 37.49 8.00 -52.72
CA ARG A 587 36.67 7.67 -51.54
C ARG A 587 35.74 6.49 -51.80
N LEU A 588 35.19 6.33 -53.00
CA LEU A 588 34.44 5.13 -53.40
C LEU A 588 35.34 3.88 -53.40
N GLU A 589 36.62 4.00 -53.77
CA GLU A 589 37.58 2.90 -53.63
C GLU A 589 37.83 2.52 -52.16
N ALA A 590 37.90 3.53 -51.27
CA ALA A 590 38.05 3.32 -49.82
C ALA A 590 36.82 2.65 -49.17
N LEU A 591 35.65 2.66 -49.81
CA LEU A 591 34.43 1.98 -49.36
C LEU A 591 34.37 0.50 -49.73
N ARG A 592 35.25 0.02 -50.62
CA ARG A 592 35.25 -1.38 -51.09
C ARG A 592 35.39 -2.42 -49.96
N PRO A 593 36.22 -2.24 -48.91
CA PRO A 593 36.29 -3.18 -47.79
C PRO A 593 34.99 -3.24 -46.97
N ALA A 594 34.32 -2.10 -46.78
CA ALA A 594 33.04 -2.01 -46.08
C ALA A 594 31.91 -2.66 -46.90
N LEU A 595 31.90 -2.47 -48.23
CA LEU A 595 31.00 -3.16 -49.15
C LEU A 595 31.20 -4.68 -49.12
N ALA A 596 32.46 -5.15 -49.12
CA ALA A 596 32.77 -6.58 -49.01
C ALA A 596 32.39 -7.16 -47.64
N ALA A 597 32.51 -6.38 -46.56
CA ALA A 597 32.03 -6.77 -45.23
C ALA A 597 30.50 -6.87 -45.18
N ALA A 598 29.77 -5.87 -45.72
CA ALA A 598 28.32 -5.87 -45.82
C ALA A 598 27.79 -7.05 -46.67
N CYS A 599 28.41 -7.36 -47.79
CA CYS A 599 28.00 -8.50 -48.63
C CYS A 599 28.21 -9.85 -47.92
N ARG A 600 29.28 -10.00 -47.15
CA ARG A 600 29.55 -11.22 -46.36
C ARG A 600 28.55 -11.39 -45.22
N SER A 601 28.21 -10.31 -44.51
CA SER A 601 27.28 -10.35 -43.39
C SER A 601 25.82 -10.48 -43.83
N LEU A 602 25.43 -9.92 -44.98
CA LEU A 602 24.10 -10.13 -45.59
C LEU A 602 23.82 -11.60 -45.92
N ARG A 603 24.85 -12.43 -46.11
CA ARG A 603 24.70 -13.88 -46.27
C ARG A 603 24.10 -14.55 -45.02
N GLY A 604 24.41 -14.01 -43.84
CA GLY A 604 23.94 -14.51 -42.55
C GLY A 604 22.44 -14.22 -42.28
N LEU A 605 21.82 -13.31 -43.03
CA LEU A 605 20.39 -13.00 -42.91
C LEU A 605 19.53 -14.04 -43.64
N THR A 606 19.09 -15.09 -42.95
CA THR A 606 18.09 -16.00 -43.50
C THR A 606 16.70 -15.37 -43.42
N PRO A 607 16.00 -15.11 -44.54
CA PRO A 607 14.69 -14.48 -44.51
C PRO A 607 13.65 -15.44 -43.93
N ARG A 608 13.03 -15.05 -42.80
CA ARG A 608 11.95 -15.82 -42.16
C ARG A 608 10.55 -15.37 -42.58
N SER A 609 10.42 -14.19 -43.16
CA SER A 609 9.15 -13.64 -43.64
C SER A 609 9.32 -12.99 -45.02
N PRO A 610 8.24 -12.83 -45.81
CA PRO A 610 8.31 -12.20 -47.13
C PRO A 610 8.80 -10.75 -47.05
N ARG A 611 8.49 -10.02 -45.96
CA ARG A 611 9.01 -8.67 -45.73
C ARG A 611 10.53 -8.66 -45.51
N HIS A 612 11.06 -9.67 -44.82
CA HIS A 612 12.51 -9.80 -44.65
C HIS A 612 13.20 -10.17 -45.97
N ALA A 613 12.55 -10.98 -46.81
CA ALA A 613 13.05 -11.29 -48.14
C ALA A 613 13.10 -10.03 -49.02
N ALA A 614 12.05 -9.18 -48.96
CA ALA A 614 12.00 -7.91 -49.65
C ALA A 614 13.09 -6.93 -49.17
N ALA A 615 13.25 -6.75 -47.85
CA ALA A 615 14.28 -5.89 -47.29
C ALA A 615 15.70 -6.38 -47.61
N ARG A 616 15.94 -7.70 -47.56
CA ARG A 616 17.22 -8.28 -48.00
C ARG A 616 17.47 -8.04 -49.48
N ALA A 617 16.45 -8.20 -50.32
CA ALA A 617 16.55 -7.93 -51.75
C ALA A 617 16.86 -6.45 -52.02
N GLU A 618 16.24 -5.53 -51.28
CA GLU A 618 16.48 -4.10 -51.41
C GLU A 618 17.89 -3.71 -50.96
N MET A 619 18.34 -4.16 -49.78
CA MET A 619 19.70 -3.92 -49.29
C MET A 619 20.73 -4.45 -50.30
N GLY A 620 20.52 -5.67 -50.81
CA GLY A 620 21.39 -6.26 -51.82
C GLY A 620 21.37 -5.49 -53.15
N ALA A 621 20.19 -5.07 -53.62
CA ALA A 621 20.05 -4.28 -54.85
C ALA A 621 20.75 -2.92 -54.75
N ARG A 622 20.61 -2.24 -53.60
CA ARG A 622 21.30 -0.97 -53.34
C ARG A 622 22.81 -1.17 -53.25
N LEU A 623 23.31 -2.19 -52.56
CA LEU A 623 24.75 -2.49 -52.53
C LEU A 623 25.32 -2.83 -53.91
N VAL A 624 24.57 -3.54 -54.77
CA VAL A 624 24.96 -3.80 -56.16
C VAL A 624 25.03 -2.49 -56.94
N GLN A 625 24.03 -1.62 -56.83
CA GLN A 625 24.02 -0.31 -57.50
C GLN A 625 25.23 0.55 -57.08
N LEU A 626 25.59 0.51 -55.79
CA LEU A 626 26.72 1.25 -55.24
C LEU A 626 28.07 0.68 -55.67
N ALA A 627 28.18 -0.65 -55.77
CA ALA A 627 29.37 -1.30 -56.31
C ALA A 627 29.59 -0.93 -57.79
N LEU A 628 28.51 -0.90 -58.59
CA LEU A 628 28.55 -0.52 -60.01
C LEU A 628 28.86 0.98 -60.22
N ALA A 629 28.40 1.85 -59.32
CA ALA A 629 28.72 3.28 -59.35
C ALA A 629 30.20 3.56 -59.01
N GLY A 630 30.88 2.65 -58.31
CA GLY A 630 32.29 2.75 -57.92
C GLY A 630 33.30 2.19 -58.93
N GLY A 631 32.87 1.79 -60.13
CA GLY A 631 33.71 1.20 -61.19
C GLY A 631 33.64 -0.32 -61.27
N GLU A 632 34.63 -0.96 -61.91
CA GLU A 632 34.67 -2.42 -62.03
C GLU A 632 34.85 -3.08 -60.65
N PRO A 633 33.91 -3.96 -60.22
CA PRO A 633 34.05 -4.66 -58.97
C PRO A 633 35.19 -5.69 -59.07
N PRO A 634 36.10 -5.79 -58.09
CA PRO A 634 37.12 -6.83 -58.07
C PRO A 634 36.45 -8.23 -58.09
N PRO A 635 37.10 -9.27 -58.66
CA PRO A 635 36.49 -10.58 -58.89
C PRO A 635 35.95 -11.23 -57.60
N HIS A 636 36.58 -10.92 -56.46
CA HIS A 636 36.12 -11.36 -55.14
C HIS A 636 34.77 -10.75 -54.72
N LEU A 637 34.54 -9.48 -55.02
CA LEU A 637 33.29 -8.79 -54.71
C LEU A 637 32.17 -9.21 -55.68
N ALA A 638 32.51 -9.44 -56.94
CA ALA A 638 31.57 -10.00 -57.94
C ALA A 638 31.09 -11.42 -57.53
N ALA A 639 32.01 -12.26 -57.04
CA ALA A 639 31.67 -13.58 -56.51
C ALA A 639 30.75 -13.52 -55.27
N LEU A 640 30.97 -12.56 -54.37
CA LEU A 640 30.12 -12.35 -53.18
C LEU A 640 28.72 -11.84 -53.57
N LEU A 641 28.61 -10.97 -54.58
CA LEU A 641 27.33 -10.47 -55.09
C LEU A 641 26.52 -11.57 -55.79
N ALA A 642 27.18 -12.42 -56.58
CA ALA A 642 26.53 -13.58 -57.23
C ALA A 642 25.97 -14.59 -56.21
N GLN A 643 26.60 -14.71 -55.04
CA GLN A 643 26.18 -15.62 -53.97
C GLN A 643 24.96 -15.14 -53.17
N LEU A 644 24.54 -13.87 -53.31
CA LEU A 644 23.42 -13.30 -52.54
C LEU A 644 22.03 -13.77 -53.00
N ARG A 645 21.91 -14.42 -54.18
CA ARG A 645 20.66 -14.93 -54.80
C ARG A 645 19.51 -13.91 -54.75
N LEU A 646 19.72 -12.74 -55.37
CA LEU A 646 18.73 -11.66 -55.47
C LEU A 646 17.64 -12.01 -56.51
N PRO A 647 16.45 -11.37 -56.44
CA PRO A 647 15.41 -11.49 -57.46
C PRO A 647 15.95 -11.13 -58.87
N PRO A 648 15.41 -11.73 -59.95
CA PRO A 648 15.95 -11.63 -61.29
C PRO A 648 16.12 -10.19 -61.81
N ASP A 649 15.27 -9.26 -61.39
CA ASP A 649 15.33 -7.84 -61.79
C ASP A 649 16.57 -7.11 -61.25
N CYS A 650 17.11 -7.55 -60.11
CA CYS A 650 18.35 -7.00 -59.53
C CYS A 650 19.60 -7.70 -60.06
N ALA A 651 19.49 -8.98 -60.40
CA ALA A 651 20.57 -9.78 -60.99
C ALA A 651 20.94 -9.31 -62.41
N ALA A 652 19.97 -8.81 -63.18
CA ALA A 652 20.23 -8.25 -64.51
C ALA A 652 21.21 -7.06 -64.50
N ARG A 653 21.24 -6.27 -63.42
CA ARG A 653 22.22 -5.17 -63.25
C ARG A 653 23.61 -5.66 -62.85
N ALA A 654 23.72 -6.77 -62.14
CA ALA A 654 25.00 -7.37 -61.77
C ALA A 654 25.63 -8.23 -62.88
N ALA A 655 24.80 -8.76 -63.79
CA ALA A 655 25.22 -9.62 -64.89
C ALA A 655 25.53 -8.86 -66.19
N HIS A 656 25.08 -7.61 -66.33
CA HIS A 656 25.47 -6.76 -67.46
C HIS A 656 26.72 -5.92 -67.14
N ARG A 657 27.86 -6.60 -67.19
CA ARG A 657 28.98 -6.24 -68.08
C ARG A 657 29.86 -7.45 -68.31
#